data_AF-W2ZTI8-F1
#
_entry.id   AF-W2ZTI8-F1
#
_cell.length_a   1.000
_cell.length_b   1.000
_cell.length_c   1.000
_cell.angle_alpha   90.00
_cell.angle_beta   90.00
_cell.angle_gamma   90.00
#
_symmetry.space_group_name_H-M   'P 1'
#
loop_
_entity.id
_entity.type
_entity.pdbx_description
1 polymer ?
#
loop_
_entity_poly.entity_id
_entity_poly.type
_entity_poly.pdbx_seq_one_letter_code
_entity_poly.pdbx_strand_id
1 'polypeptide(L)'
;MPLHPRVHEWQTLLLRPDIANCLAFSKLRCVISVISLLLLATDIPRSGLGVRRLDEYYPPLKPDTAVRFGPFDYPVRHIWRIRDINNDADSFRGLEGSDSVDSANVWSYKYDTTSVGLRGAVELLNVTEYPDYLLYRGELGKKNNHRAVLGLNTTFLMLDAFIGAAQAQILPDNRAINPSWGAIRFTTKHIWVDRAHQYLTQFIRQCKFWSLHSLHVPIIPHQTNTLRICSTAMPYPQPQPRFCTYSGIWECENPLNVSLPRIRISEQMDIRFQDLQRRYPDLKLDVAILSTHRPSMTSGTLSLTFFNCEEHEIIMLTRGRRCSGNETKVAPNFDECATVFVDDYRYERNILQTNVADWYFFIAAMRAAAQNYFWARLILLYCTAFLASKELGDDTIYWYKRVISAVLIVFKIPFQVIVYSSLLPVVCYVAALLLDGNFMDIYLDSYWSTLEGASNFEFMSFLNSAVTQMRTVWLMALLVDLMVLVARKRINGSEEKILGIRGLAISFTSALTIIGPYRQTTFRNSKVVKALHLPDVGQRMDTVMSTPQWFFNESTYMFDDSMTMLIFCIGAVVTITSALRLVSFYLRADQGLVLISTINVPYGTEFLWPMSSLSVRFNTLTNSTAYQYDRYTLRQSVIKNSPEPQYLSASPVRSSYFNNSKVSPSTFAELSETTAVQSRIRRYLCDLYCRKRVTPTVQKAQPPIGGLCSRTAESHSILQLMNIAMMTDPWNFFWLRVLGIQLYLYRIHPTRSMTKDVDDSGSLLSYAVILPYPKEEMEERTGLSFDDFQLLDSASSRDLPMSVLLQCG
;
A
#
# COMPACT_ATOMS: atom_id res chain seq x y z
N MET A 1 -44.82 -11.47 -21.67
CA MET A 1 -45.11 -10.59 -22.82
C MET A 1 -44.73 -11.34 -24.09
N PRO A 2 -45.64 -11.50 -25.07
CA PRO A 2 -45.30 -12.18 -26.31
C PRO A 2 -44.36 -11.29 -27.14
N LEU A 3 -43.26 -11.87 -27.64
CA LEU A 3 -42.33 -11.21 -28.55
C LEU A 3 -43.06 -10.78 -29.83
N HIS A 4 -42.80 -9.56 -30.30
CA HIS A 4 -43.28 -9.10 -31.60
C HIS A 4 -42.67 -9.95 -32.74
N PRO A 5 -43.46 -10.37 -33.74
CA PRO A 5 -43.00 -11.24 -34.84
C PRO A 5 -41.89 -10.61 -35.71
N ARG A 6 -41.81 -9.27 -35.76
CA ARG A 6 -40.75 -8.53 -36.50
C ARG A 6 -39.34 -8.83 -36.02
N VAL A 7 -39.17 -9.26 -34.77
CA VAL A 7 -37.85 -9.36 -34.13
C VAL A 7 -37.16 -10.71 -34.39
N HIS A 8 -37.90 -11.76 -34.74
CA HIS A 8 -37.32 -13.02 -35.21
C HIS A 8 -36.64 -12.89 -36.57
N GLU A 9 -37.08 -11.93 -37.41
CA GLU A 9 -36.48 -11.69 -38.73
C GLU A 9 -35.04 -11.19 -38.63
N TRP A 10 -34.72 -10.34 -37.65
CA TRP A 10 -33.36 -9.84 -37.43
C TRP A 10 -32.36 -10.97 -37.20
N GLN A 11 -32.77 -12.00 -36.45
CA GLN A 11 -31.91 -13.11 -36.09
C GLN A 11 -31.54 -14.00 -37.29
N THR A 12 -32.38 -14.04 -38.33
CA THR A 12 -32.11 -14.79 -39.57
C THR A 12 -31.12 -14.10 -40.50
N LEU A 13 -30.97 -12.78 -40.36
CA LEU A 13 -30.12 -11.95 -41.23
C LEU A 13 -28.68 -11.83 -40.73
N LEU A 14 -28.43 -12.13 -39.45
CA LEU A 14 -27.12 -11.99 -38.81
C LEU A 14 -26.25 -13.23 -38.96
N LEU A 15 -24.93 -13.02 -38.97
CA LEU A 15 -23.95 -14.11 -39.02
C LEU A 15 -24.00 -14.92 -37.73
N ARG A 16 -24.11 -16.26 -37.82
CA ARG A 16 -24.12 -17.11 -36.62
C ARG A 16 -22.73 -17.17 -35.97
N PRO A 17 -22.59 -16.77 -34.69
CA PRO A 17 -21.35 -16.93 -33.95
C PRO A 17 -21.14 -18.39 -33.51
N ASP A 18 -19.89 -18.84 -33.51
CA ASP A 18 -19.48 -20.14 -32.96
C ASP A 18 -18.41 -19.97 -31.88
N ILE A 19 -18.86 -19.60 -30.68
CA ILE A 19 -17.96 -19.41 -29.52
C ILE A 19 -17.28 -20.72 -29.15
N ALA A 20 -17.92 -21.88 -29.35
CA ALA A 20 -17.38 -23.17 -28.91
C ALA A 20 -16.14 -23.55 -29.73
N ASN A 21 -16.24 -23.47 -31.07
CA ASN A 21 -15.19 -23.93 -31.98
C ASN A 21 -14.13 -22.86 -32.29
N CYS A 22 -14.49 -21.57 -32.34
CA CYS A 22 -13.53 -20.52 -32.67
C CYS A 22 -12.58 -20.14 -31.52
N LEU A 23 -13.00 -20.34 -30.26
CA LEU A 23 -12.27 -19.86 -29.08
C LEU A 23 -11.72 -21.02 -28.25
N ALA A 24 -10.40 -21.05 -28.05
CA ALA A 24 -9.72 -22.07 -27.27
C ALA A 24 -10.01 -21.94 -25.76
N PHE A 25 -10.24 -23.07 -25.10
CA PHE A 25 -10.37 -23.10 -23.64
C PHE A 25 -8.99 -23.24 -22.98
N SER A 26 -8.67 -22.35 -22.04
CA SER A 26 -7.40 -22.41 -21.30
C SER A 26 -7.61 -22.95 -19.90
N LYS A 27 -7.05 -24.13 -19.59
CA LYS A 27 -7.09 -24.74 -18.26
C LYS A 27 -6.48 -23.83 -17.19
N LEU A 28 -5.35 -23.18 -17.50
CA LEU A 28 -4.69 -22.24 -16.59
C LEU A 28 -5.60 -21.05 -16.25
N ARG A 29 -6.28 -20.48 -17.25
CA ARG A 29 -7.23 -19.38 -17.00
C ARG A 29 -8.41 -19.83 -16.16
N CYS A 30 -8.94 -21.02 -16.41
CA CYS A 30 -10.00 -21.59 -15.58
C CYS A 30 -9.57 -21.67 -14.11
N VAL A 31 -8.39 -22.23 -13.82
CA VAL A 31 -7.85 -22.32 -12.45
C VAL A 31 -7.72 -20.93 -11.82
N ILE A 32 -7.14 -19.96 -12.54
CA ILE A 32 -6.99 -18.59 -12.04
C ILE A 32 -8.36 -17.93 -11.79
N SER A 33 -9.33 -18.13 -12.67
CA SER A 33 -10.69 -17.60 -12.51
C SER A 33 -11.39 -18.21 -11.29
N VAL A 34 -11.23 -19.51 -11.05
CA VAL A 34 -11.75 -20.18 -9.84
C VAL A 34 -11.10 -19.62 -8.59
N ILE A 35 -9.77 -19.47 -8.56
CA ILE A 35 -9.06 -18.87 -7.41
C ILE A 35 -9.55 -17.43 -7.18
N SER A 36 -9.67 -16.63 -8.24
CA SER A 36 -10.10 -15.24 -8.14
C SER A 36 -11.56 -15.13 -7.65
N LEU A 37 -12.43 -16.03 -8.09
CA LEU A 37 -13.81 -16.13 -7.61
C LEU A 37 -13.87 -16.54 -6.15
N LEU A 38 -13.07 -17.52 -5.74
CA LEU A 38 -12.97 -17.93 -4.35
C LEU A 38 -12.49 -16.77 -3.47
N LEU A 39 -11.44 -16.05 -3.89
CA LEU A 39 -10.98 -14.85 -3.18
C LEU A 39 -12.11 -13.80 -3.08
N LEU A 40 -12.80 -13.49 -4.17
CA LEU A 40 -13.87 -12.49 -4.12
C LEU A 40 -15.09 -12.91 -3.29
N ALA A 41 -15.51 -14.18 -3.39
CA ALA A 41 -16.63 -14.71 -2.62
C ALA A 41 -16.31 -14.75 -1.12
N THR A 42 -15.05 -15.02 -0.80
CA THR A 42 -14.57 -15.07 0.58
C THR A 42 -14.10 -13.70 1.08
N ASP A 43 -14.23 -12.61 0.31
CA ASP A 43 -13.80 -11.28 0.74
C ASP A 43 -14.52 -10.86 2.03
N ILE A 44 -15.86 -10.84 2.07
CA ILE A 44 -16.61 -10.51 3.29
C ILE A 44 -16.38 -11.51 4.44
N PRO A 45 -16.51 -12.85 4.24
CA PRO A 45 -16.28 -13.81 5.31
C PRO A 45 -14.88 -13.76 5.93
N ARG A 46 -13.84 -13.46 5.13
CA ARG A 46 -12.46 -13.39 5.63
C ARG A 46 -12.12 -12.04 6.22
N SER A 47 -12.67 -10.97 5.67
CA SER A 47 -12.24 -9.60 5.95
C SER A 47 -13.14 -8.89 6.97
N GLY A 48 -14.33 -9.44 7.21
CA GLY A 48 -15.38 -8.82 8.00
C GLY A 48 -16.10 -7.71 7.25
N LEU A 49 -17.30 -7.35 7.71
CA LEU A 49 -18.05 -6.21 7.18
C LEU A 49 -17.48 -4.85 7.64
N GLY A 50 -16.70 -4.83 8.71
CA GLY A 50 -16.13 -3.65 9.34
C GLY A 50 -15.94 -3.91 10.83
N VAL A 51 -15.41 -2.92 11.54
CA VAL A 51 -15.19 -2.99 13.00
C VAL A 51 -16.49 -2.60 13.69
N ARG A 52 -17.25 -3.57 14.21
CA ARG A 52 -18.51 -3.28 14.91
C ARG A 52 -18.27 -2.82 16.34
N ARG A 53 -17.32 -3.46 17.02
CA ARG A 53 -16.95 -3.13 18.37
C ARG A 53 -15.43 -3.25 18.53
N LEU A 54 -14.86 -2.30 19.27
CA LEU A 54 -13.42 -2.26 19.51
C LEU A 54 -12.96 -3.33 20.51
N ASP A 55 -13.87 -3.79 21.38
CA ASP A 55 -13.66 -4.83 22.39
C ASP A 55 -13.32 -6.22 21.79
N GLU A 56 -13.76 -6.49 20.57
CA GLU A 56 -13.46 -7.72 19.82
C GLU A 56 -11.99 -7.80 19.39
N TYR A 57 -11.32 -6.65 19.28
CA TYR A 57 -9.93 -6.55 18.83
C TYR A 57 -8.97 -6.20 19.96
N TYR A 58 -9.40 -5.36 20.91
CA TYR A 58 -8.56 -4.80 21.96
C TYR A 58 -9.30 -4.71 23.30
N PRO A 59 -8.61 -4.90 24.44
CA PRO A 59 -9.20 -4.66 25.75
C PRO A 59 -9.70 -3.22 25.90
N PRO A 60 -10.97 -3.00 26.28
CA PRO A 60 -11.52 -1.65 26.42
C PRO A 60 -10.92 -0.94 27.64
N LEU A 61 -10.58 0.35 27.48
CA LEU A 61 -10.15 1.21 28.59
C LEU A 61 -11.22 2.23 28.96
N LYS A 62 -11.76 2.92 27.95
CA LYS A 62 -12.83 3.92 28.02
C LYS A 62 -13.67 3.82 26.74
N PRO A 63 -14.84 4.47 26.66
CA PRO A 63 -15.51 4.64 25.37
C PRO A 63 -14.52 5.15 24.32
N ASP A 64 -14.55 4.53 23.13
CA ASP A 64 -13.68 4.85 21.98
C ASP A 64 -12.17 4.75 22.23
N THR A 65 -11.75 4.16 23.35
CA THR A 65 -10.33 4.03 23.73
C THR A 65 -10.02 2.61 24.19
N ALA A 66 -9.07 1.95 23.55
CA ALA A 66 -8.67 0.59 23.87
C ALA A 66 -7.15 0.46 24.02
N VAL A 67 -6.72 -0.61 24.69
CA VAL A 67 -5.30 -0.94 24.85
C VAL A 67 -4.84 -1.75 23.66
N ARG A 68 -4.00 -1.13 22.82
CA ARG A 68 -3.49 -1.73 21.60
C ARG A 68 -2.33 -2.70 21.84
N PHE A 69 -1.49 -2.39 22.82
CA PHE A 69 -0.30 -3.15 23.18
C PHE A 69 -0.06 -3.02 24.69
N GLY A 70 0.38 -4.09 25.34
CA GLY A 70 0.50 -4.16 26.80
C GLY A 70 -0.86 -4.25 27.52
N PRO A 71 -0.93 -3.86 28.80
CA PRO A 71 0.18 -3.39 29.63
C PRO A 71 1.21 -4.49 29.87
N PHE A 72 2.48 -4.18 29.65
CA PHE A 72 3.60 -5.06 30.00
C PHE A 72 4.41 -4.46 31.13
N ASP A 73 4.82 -5.31 32.06
CA ASP A 73 5.73 -5.02 33.15
C ASP A 73 6.72 -6.18 33.27
N TYR A 74 8.00 -5.92 33.09
CA TYR A 74 9.00 -6.98 33.03
C TYR A 74 10.36 -6.55 33.59
N PRO A 75 11.05 -7.45 34.32
CA PRO A 75 12.41 -7.21 34.76
C PRO A 75 13.38 -7.40 33.61
N VAL A 76 14.25 -6.42 33.36
CA VAL A 76 15.31 -6.57 32.37
C VAL A 76 16.52 -7.22 33.02
N ARG A 77 17.18 -6.57 33.96
CA ARG A 77 18.36 -7.17 34.64
C ARG A 77 18.46 -6.67 36.07
N HIS A 78 18.77 -7.58 36.99
CA HIS A 78 19.19 -7.28 38.35
C HIS A 78 20.62 -7.77 38.55
N ILE A 79 21.58 -6.87 38.75
CA ILE A 79 23.01 -7.20 38.74
C ILE A 79 23.63 -6.84 40.09
N TRP A 80 24.35 -7.78 40.69
CA TRP A 80 25.17 -7.56 41.88
C TRP A 80 26.65 -7.48 41.53
N ARG A 81 27.33 -6.58 42.23
CA ARG A 81 28.78 -6.53 42.34
C ARG A 81 29.20 -7.28 43.61
N ILE A 82 29.92 -8.37 43.43
CA ILE A 82 30.49 -9.17 44.51
C ILE A 82 31.99 -8.88 44.54
N ARG A 83 32.42 -8.23 45.62
CA ARG A 83 33.83 -8.00 45.90
C ARG A 83 34.36 -9.19 46.69
N ASP A 84 35.21 -10.00 46.07
CA ASP A 84 35.94 -11.05 46.79
C ASP A 84 37.10 -10.42 47.56
N ILE A 85 37.16 -10.68 48.87
CA ILE A 85 38.21 -10.14 49.75
C ILE A 85 39.62 -10.68 49.35
N ASN A 86 39.65 -11.77 48.58
CA ASN A 86 40.89 -12.48 48.20
C ASN A 86 41.36 -12.18 46.76
N ASN A 87 40.53 -11.59 45.91
CA ASN A 87 40.86 -11.26 44.52
C ASN A 87 40.48 -9.79 44.24
N ASP A 88 41.42 -8.99 43.73
CA ASP A 88 41.16 -7.59 43.33
C ASP A 88 40.18 -7.45 42.15
N ALA A 89 39.74 -8.55 41.55
CA ALA A 89 38.79 -8.55 40.44
C ALA A 89 37.35 -8.65 40.96
N ASP A 90 36.54 -7.61 40.69
CA ASP A 90 35.09 -7.63 40.96
C ASP A 90 34.40 -8.73 40.11
N SER A 91 33.64 -9.59 40.77
CA SER A 91 32.76 -10.54 40.10
C SER A 91 31.33 -10.00 40.05
N PHE A 92 30.60 -10.33 38.97
CA PHE A 92 29.23 -9.85 38.77
C PHE A 92 28.29 -11.03 38.61
N ARG A 93 27.13 -10.98 39.25
CA ARG A 93 26.04 -11.95 39.07
C ARG A 93 24.78 -11.22 38.60
N GLY A 94 24.05 -11.80 37.66
CA GLY A 94 22.82 -11.24 37.10
C GLY A 94 21.62 -12.15 37.31
N LEU A 95 20.45 -11.57 37.55
CA LEU A 95 19.15 -12.21 37.35
C LEU A 95 18.34 -11.52 36.25
N GLU A 96 17.55 -12.30 35.56
CA GLU A 96 16.42 -11.89 34.72
C GLU A 96 15.16 -12.49 35.33
N GLY A 97 14.40 -11.69 36.09
CA GLY A 97 13.33 -12.23 36.93
C GLY A 97 13.86 -13.18 38.00
N SER A 98 13.55 -14.47 37.88
CA SER A 98 14.04 -15.54 38.75
C SER A 98 15.31 -16.24 38.23
N ASP A 99 15.66 -16.03 36.97
CA ASP A 99 16.63 -16.89 36.27
C ASP A 99 18.03 -16.27 36.32
N SER A 100 19.04 -17.08 36.62
CA SER A 100 20.44 -16.64 36.65
C SER A 100 21.00 -16.45 35.23
N VAL A 101 21.58 -15.28 34.97
CA VAL A 101 22.11 -14.93 33.65
C VAL A 101 23.51 -14.36 33.77
N ASP A 102 24.42 -14.80 32.90
CA ASP A 102 25.83 -14.39 32.88
C ASP A 102 26.11 -13.15 32.02
N SER A 103 25.08 -12.63 31.32
CA SER A 103 25.22 -11.53 30.37
C SER A 103 23.87 -10.82 30.07
N ALA A 104 23.94 -9.61 29.53
CA ALA A 104 22.76 -8.79 29.23
C ALA A 104 22.52 -8.64 27.72
N ASN A 105 21.26 -8.76 27.28
CA ASN A 105 20.93 -8.66 25.86
C ASN A 105 21.16 -7.23 25.33
N VAL A 106 21.90 -7.09 24.23
CA VAL A 106 22.10 -5.78 23.57
C VAL A 106 20.78 -5.21 23.04
N TRP A 107 19.80 -6.07 22.76
CA TRP A 107 18.45 -5.68 22.31
C TRP A 107 17.82 -4.62 23.21
N SER A 108 17.78 -4.87 24.52
CA SER A 108 17.15 -3.99 25.51
C SER A 108 17.80 -2.60 25.58
N TYR A 109 19.07 -2.45 25.22
CA TYR A 109 19.79 -1.17 25.35
C TYR A 109 20.07 -0.46 24.02
N LYS A 110 19.80 -1.12 22.89
CA LYS A 110 20.07 -0.57 21.54
C LYS A 110 18.86 -0.58 20.62
N TYR A 111 18.13 -1.68 20.54
CA TYR A 111 17.12 -1.92 19.49
C TYR A 111 15.68 -1.77 19.99
N ASP A 112 15.49 -1.90 21.30
CA ASP A 112 14.19 -1.80 21.93
C ASP A 112 13.64 -0.36 21.92
N THR A 113 12.31 -0.20 21.95
CA THR A 113 11.67 1.13 21.95
C THR A 113 12.05 1.93 23.19
N THR A 114 12.00 1.27 24.36
CA THR A 114 12.37 1.83 25.66
C THR A 114 13.81 2.37 25.68
N SER A 115 14.72 1.75 24.90
CA SER A 115 16.12 2.18 24.80
C SER A 115 16.33 3.55 24.15
N VAL A 116 15.36 4.06 23.37
CA VAL A 116 15.47 5.34 22.66
C VAL A 116 15.57 6.49 23.65
N GLY A 117 14.70 6.49 24.67
CA GLY A 117 14.73 7.51 25.72
C GLY A 117 16.02 7.45 26.54
N LEU A 118 16.45 6.24 26.93
CA LEU A 118 17.66 6.04 27.74
C LEU A 118 18.90 6.59 27.01
N ARG A 119 19.06 6.26 25.73
CA ARG A 119 20.19 6.73 24.92
C ARG A 119 20.13 8.23 24.65
N GLY A 120 18.94 8.79 24.47
CA GLY A 120 18.76 10.24 24.38
C GLY A 120 19.17 10.96 25.66
N ALA A 121 18.83 10.41 26.82
CA ALA A 121 19.26 10.94 28.11
C ALA A 121 20.78 10.81 28.29
N VAL A 122 21.38 9.66 27.94
CA VAL A 122 22.84 9.46 27.96
C VAL A 122 23.57 10.51 27.12
N GLU A 123 23.07 10.83 25.92
CA GLU A 123 23.65 11.84 25.04
C GLU A 123 23.56 13.26 25.61
N LEU A 124 22.48 13.57 26.35
CA LEU A 124 22.28 14.87 27.00
C LEU A 124 23.08 15.03 28.30
N LEU A 125 23.20 13.96 29.09
CA LEU A 125 23.94 13.92 30.36
C LEU A 125 25.46 13.69 30.14
N ASN A 126 25.88 13.41 28.90
CA ASN A 126 27.27 13.12 28.51
C ASN A 126 27.92 12.00 29.35
N VAL A 127 27.26 10.85 29.46
CA VAL A 127 27.77 9.69 30.22
C VAL A 127 28.83 8.94 29.42
N THR A 128 30.08 8.93 29.90
CA THR A 128 31.24 8.38 29.19
C THR A 128 31.35 6.86 29.25
N GLU A 129 30.80 6.26 30.30
CA GLU A 129 30.83 4.82 30.57
C GLU A 129 29.83 4.05 29.69
N TYR A 130 28.92 4.76 29.00
CA TYR A 130 27.96 4.16 28.10
C TYR A 130 28.62 3.81 26.76
N PRO A 131 28.63 2.52 26.34
CA PRO A 131 29.35 2.14 25.14
C PRO A 131 28.83 2.79 23.85
N ASP A 132 29.74 3.38 23.06
CA ASP A 132 29.44 4.09 21.81
C ASP A 132 28.65 3.24 20.78
N TYR A 133 28.90 1.93 20.73
CA TYR A 133 28.22 1.05 19.77
C TYR A 133 26.73 0.86 20.09
N LEU A 134 26.29 1.09 21.33
CA LEU A 134 24.86 1.12 21.70
C LEU A 134 24.18 2.40 21.20
N LEU A 135 24.95 3.49 21.03
CA LEU A 135 24.50 4.76 20.44
C LEU A 135 24.56 4.77 18.90
N TYR A 136 24.79 3.62 18.25
CA TYR A 136 25.02 3.51 16.81
C TYR A 136 26.24 4.33 16.30
N ARG A 137 27.25 4.54 17.17
CA ARG A 137 28.53 5.18 16.80
C ARG A 137 29.59 4.12 16.50
N GLY A 138 30.56 4.47 15.64
CA GLY A 138 31.62 3.57 15.17
C GLY A 138 31.15 2.46 14.21
N GLU A 139 32.10 1.69 13.68
CA GLU A 139 31.82 0.59 12.74
C GLU A 139 31.04 -0.56 13.39
N LEU A 140 31.34 -0.89 14.64
CA LEU A 140 30.61 -1.91 15.42
C LEU A 140 29.17 -1.48 15.71
N GLY A 141 28.93 -0.19 15.94
CA GLY A 141 27.60 0.37 16.16
C GLY A 141 26.72 0.34 14.91
N LYS A 142 27.30 0.47 13.72
CA LYS A 142 26.60 0.35 12.43
C LYS A 142 26.26 -1.10 12.06
N LYS A 143 27.00 -2.08 12.58
CA LYS A 143 26.74 -3.49 12.30
C LYS A 143 25.53 -3.99 13.11
N ASN A 144 24.54 -4.58 12.43
CA ASN A 144 23.32 -5.11 13.04
C ASN A 144 23.56 -6.46 13.73
N ASN A 145 24.20 -6.44 14.90
CA ASN A 145 24.39 -7.64 15.72
C ASN A 145 23.26 -7.74 16.76
N HIS A 146 22.10 -8.28 16.37
CA HIS A 146 20.91 -8.40 17.24
C HIS A 146 21.06 -9.48 18.32
N ARG A 147 21.85 -10.54 18.07
CA ARG A 147 22.17 -11.60 19.06
C ARG A 147 23.40 -11.29 19.91
N ALA A 148 23.93 -10.07 19.82
CA ALA A 148 25.06 -9.70 20.66
C ALA A 148 24.61 -9.61 22.12
N VAL A 149 25.52 -10.03 22.99
CA VAL A 149 25.32 -9.98 24.44
C VAL A 149 26.40 -9.10 25.05
N LEU A 150 26.04 -8.41 26.12
CA LEU A 150 26.88 -7.48 26.86
C LEU A 150 27.33 -8.13 28.16
N GLY A 151 28.62 -7.98 28.51
CA GLY A 151 29.11 -8.44 29.81
C GLY A 151 28.38 -7.75 30.96
N LEU A 152 28.15 -8.48 32.06
CA LEU A 152 27.48 -7.92 33.24
C LEU A 152 28.25 -6.74 33.84
N ASN A 153 29.58 -6.79 33.84
CA ASN A 153 30.44 -5.69 34.30
C ASN A 153 30.13 -4.39 33.53
N THR A 154 30.17 -4.44 32.21
CA THR A 154 29.87 -3.27 31.36
C THR A 154 28.44 -2.78 31.56
N THR A 155 27.48 -3.69 31.73
CA THR A 155 26.08 -3.35 31.98
C THR A 155 25.89 -2.65 33.32
N PHE A 156 26.53 -3.18 34.37
CA PHE A 156 26.51 -2.59 35.70
C PHE A 156 27.10 -1.18 35.70
N LEU A 157 28.31 -1.02 35.14
CA LEU A 157 29.01 0.27 35.11
C LEU A 157 28.25 1.32 34.31
N MET A 158 27.67 0.97 33.16
CA MET A 158 26.95 1.96 32.34
C MET A 158 25.66 2.44 33.02
N LEU A 159 24.93 1.55 33.70
CA LEU A 159 23.69 1.91 34.39
C LEU A 159 24.00 2.69 35.68
N ASP A 160 25.04 2.29 36.40
CA ASP A 160 25.51 3.01 37.58
C ASP A 160 25.94 4.45 37.25
N ALA A 161 26.76 4.61 36.20
CA ALA A 161 27.20 5.91 35.72
C ALA A 161 26.02 6.78 35.27
N PHE A 162 25.03 6.19 34.57
CA PHE A 162 23.82 6.90 34.17
C PHE A 162 23.03 7.42 35.38
N ILE A 163 22.78 6.58 36.39
CA ILE A 163 22.07 6.98 37.61
C ILE A 163 22.86 8.07 38.35
N GLY A 164 24.19 7.92 38.43
CA GLY A 164 25.08 8.93 39.03
C GLY A 164 25.01 10.29 38.33
N ALA A 165 25.08 10.31 37.00
CA ALA A 165 24.97 11.53 36.20
C ALA A 165 23.58 12.18 36.32
N ALA A 166 22.51 11.36 36.30
CA ALA A 166 21.14 11.84 36.48
C ALA A 166 20.96 12.50 37.86
N GLN A 167 21.48 11.88 38.92
CA GLN A 167 21.44 12.46 40.27
C GLN A 167 22.23 13.76 40.36
N ALA A 168 23.45 13.80 39.82
CA ALA A 168 24.31 14.97 39.88
C ALA A 168 23.74 16.21 39.18
N GLN A 169 22.96 16.01 38.12
CA GLN A 169 22.37 17.11 37.35
C GLN A 169 20.98 17.54 37.86
N ILE A 170 20.21 16.62 38.45
CA ILE A 170 18.82 16.85 38.87
C ILE A 170 18.70 17.27 40.33
N LEU A 171 19.51 16.70 41.24
CA LEU A 171 19.47 17.13 42.63
C LEU A 171 20.12 18.52 42.73
N PRO A 172 19.43 19.49 43.37
CA PRO A 172 19.99 20.81 43.56
C PRO A 172 21.24 20.72 44.43
N ASP A 173 22.26 21.51 44.09
CA ASP A 173 23.40 21.72 44.97
C ASP A 173 22.88 22.34 46.27
N ASN A 174 23.21 21.73 47.42
CA ASN A 174 22.70 22.12 48.75
C ASN A 174 23.02 23.58 49.14
N ARG A 175 23.76 24.30 48.28
CA ARG A 175 24.17 25.71 48.42
C ARG A 175 23.24 26.70 47.71
N ALA A 176 22.26 26.24 46.94
CA ALA A 176 21.32 27.11 46.23
C ALA A 176 20.26 27.69 47.18
N ILE A 177 20.13 29.02 47.20
CA ILE A 177 19.23 29.78 48.10
C ILE A 177 17.74 29.48 47.85
N ASN A 178 17.39 28.99 46.65
CA ASN A 178 16.09 28.42 46.31
C ASN A 178 16.34 27.13 45.50
N PRO A 179 16.29 25.93 46.10
CA PRO A 179 16.41 24.68 45.35
C PRO A 179 15.17 24.50 44.48
N SER A 180 15.23 24.90 43.20
CA SER A 180 14.23 24.51 42.22
C SER A 180 14.47 23.04 41.87
N TRP A 181 13.63 22.14 42.40
CA TRP A 181 13.70 20.72 42.07
C TRP A 181 13.39 20.51 40.60
N GLY A 182 14.37 19.96 39.88
CA GLY A 182 14.28 19.76 38.44
C GLY A 182 13.69 18.40 38.08
N ALA A 183 13.02 18.35 36.93
CA ALA A 183 12.94 17.14 36.12
C ALA A 183 13.52 17.52 34.75
N ILE A 184 14.35 16.66 34.16
CA ILE A 184 14.88 16.94 32.83
C ILE A 184 13.84 16.49 31.81
N ARG A 185 13.29 17.45 31.05
CA ARG A 185 12.40 17.17 29.94
C ARG A 185 13.16 17.34 28.64
N PHE A 186 13.05 16.36 27.77
CA PHE A 186 13.77 16.38 26.51
C PHE A 186 12.99 15.67 25.41
N THR A 187 13.36 15.93 24.16
CA THR A 187 12.81 15.22 23.01
C THR A 187 13.92 14.59 22.20
N THR A 188 13.64 13.41 21.65
CA THR A 188 14.54 12.73 20.72
C THR A 188 13.89 12.60 19.35
N LYS A 189 14.67 12.85 18.30
CA LYS A 189 14.34 12.47 16.93
C LYS A 189 15.10 11.21 16.59
N HIS A 190 14.41 10.11 16.30
CA HIS A 190 15.03 8.84 15.97
C HIS A 190 14.51 8.29 14.64
N ILE A 191 15.33 7.50 13.97
CA ILE A 191 14.92 6.71 12.80
C ILE A 191 14.26 5.44 13.32
N TRP A 192 13.23 4.96 12.62
CA TRP A 192 12.57 3.70 12.96
C TRP A 192 12.45 2.82 11.72
N VAL A 193 13.09 1.65 11.79
CA VAL A 193 12.95 0.59 10.80
C VAL A 193 12.76 -0.70 11.57
N ASP A 194 11.74 -1.47 11.21
CA ASP A 194 11.42 -2.76 11.84
C ASP A 194 10.86 -3.77 10.84
N ARG A 195 10.13 -3.28 9.83
CA ARG A 195 9.41 -4.09 8.85
C ARG A 195 10.05 -4.03 7.47
N ALA A 196 9.72 -5.01 6.64
CA ALA A 196 10.23 -5.11 5.28
C ALA A 196 9.88 -3.88 4.44
N HIS A 197 8.66 -3.33 4.53
CA HIS A 197 8.33 -2.11 3.77
C HIS A 197 9.20 -0.92 4.18
N GLN A 198 9.39 -0.65 5.48
CA GLN A 198 10.29 0.41 5.97
C GLN A 198 11.72 0.20 5.50
N TYR A 199 12.20 -1.05 5.53
CA TYR A 199 13.54 -1.38 5.05
C TYR A 199 13.69 -1.20 3.54
N LEU A 200 12.68 -1.59 2.75
CA LEU A 200 12.67 -1.45 1.30
C LEU A 200 12.52 0.01 0.89
N THR A 201 11.73 0.83 1.59
CA THR A 201 11.48 2.23 1.21
C THR A 201 12.43 3.23 1.85
N GLN A 202 13.34 2.79 2.73
CA GLN A 202 14.29 3.65 3.46
C GLN A 202 15.12 4.58 2.57
N PHE A 203 15.38 4.18 1.32
CA PHE A 203 16.15 4.95 0.35
C PHE A 203 15.34 6.10 -0.27
N ILE A 204 14.01 5.99 -0.27
CA ILE A 204 13.08 7.02 -0.73
C ILE A 204 12.78 7.97 0.43
N ARG A 205 12.36 7.40 1.57
CA ARG A 205 11.96 8.15 2.76
C ARG A 205 12.37 7.39 4.01
N GLN A 206 13.08 8.07 4.91
CA GLN A 206 13.38 7.52 6.23
C GLN A 206 12.25 7.84 7.21
N CYS A 207 11.62 6.81 7.78
CA CYS A 207 10.67 6.97 8.86
C CYS A 207 11.38 7.53 10.10
N LYS A 208 11.02 8.75 10.48
CA LYS A 208 11.61 9.47 11.61
C LYS A 208 10.50 9.87 12.57
N PHE A 209 10.65 9.49 13.83
CA PHE A 209 9.69 9.81 14.88
C PHE A 209 10.29 10.76 15.90
N TRP A 210 9.41 11.58 16.48
CA TRP A 210 9.72 12.38 17.66
C TRP A 210 9.14 11.69 18.89
N SER A 211 9.95 11.55 19.92
CA SER A 211 9.53 11.05 21.23
C SER A 211 9.76 12.14 22.27
N LEU A 212 8.81 12.28 23.20
CA LEU A 212 8.93 13.14 24.36
C LEU A 212 9.39 12.30 25.55
N HIS A 213 10.33 12.81 26.33
CA HIS A 213 10.88 12.13 27.48
C HIS A 213 10.93 13.04 28.70
N SER A 214 10.80 12.44 29.87
CA SER A 214 11.00 13.10 31.15
C SER A 214 11.79 12.19 32.09
N LEU A 215 12.89 12.71 32.61
CA LEU A 215 13.76 12.05 33.58
C LEU A 215 13.50 12.65 34.96
N HIS A 216 13.17 11.79 35.91
CA HIS A 216 12.83 12.12 37.28
C HIS A 216 13.72 11.35 38.24
N VAL A 217 14.19 12.04 39.29
CA VAL A 217 14.95 11.43 40.38
C VAL A 217 14.17 11.71 41.67
N PRO A 218 13.31 10.78 42.12
CA PRO A 218 12.53 10.99 43.33
C PRO A 218 13.45 11.03 44.56
N ILE A 219 13.17 11.97 45.47
CA ILE A 219 13.84 12.04 46.77
C ILE A 219 13.06 11.15 47.74
N ILE A 220 13.72 10.15 48.29
CA ILE A 220 13.12 9.22 49.25
C ILE A 220 13.26 9.81 50.66
N PRO A 221 12.17 10.16 51.35
CA PRO A 221 12.26 10.70 52.71
C PRO A 221 12.68 9.60 53.69
N HIS A 222 13.67 9.88 54.52
CA HIS A 222 14.14 8.94 55.55
C HIS A 222 13.05 8.49 56.55
N GLN A 223 12.00 9.30 56.74
CA GLN A 223 10.91 9.00 57.68
C GLN A 223 9.87 8.02 57.12
N THR A 224 9.59 8.07 55.82
CA THR A 224 8.49 7.28 55.22
C THR A 224 8.97 6.11 54.39
N ASN A 225 10.23 6.08 53.96
CA ASN A 225 10.84 4.99 53.18
C ASN A 225 9.94 4.51 52.02
N THR A 226 9.26 5.45 51.37
CA THR A 226 8.30 5.20 50.29
C THR A 226 8.58 6.15 49.15
N LEU A 227 8.45 5.67 47.92
CA LEU A 227 8.79 6.41 46.71
C LEU A 227 7.74 7.48 46.42
N ARG A 228 6.44 7.17 46.64
CA ARG A 228 5.28 8.09 46.58
C ARG A 228 5.30 9.06 45.38
N ILE A 229 5.72 8.57 44.21
CA ILE A 229 5.99 9.37 43.00
C ILE A 229 4.79 10.21 42.56
N CYS A 230 3.59 9.64 42.69
CA CYS A 230 2.34 10.28 42.25
C CYS A 230 1.57 10.96 43.40
N SER A 231 2.16 11.10 44.59
CA SER A 231 1.48 11.74 45.71
C SER A 231 1.52 13.26 45.59
N THR A 232 0.36 13.90 45.79
CA THR A 232 0.23 15.37 45.86
C THR A 232 0.46 15.92 47.27
N ALA A 233 0.59 15.05 48.28
CA ALA A 233 0.65 15.40 49.70
C ALA A 233 2.06 15.64 50.24
N MET A 234 3.04 15.93 49.37
CA MET A 234 4.43 16.16 49.79
C MET A 234 4.64 17.60 50.28
N PRO A 235 5.49 17.86 51.29
CA PRO A 235 5.75 19.21 51.82
C PRO A 235 6.33 20.18 50.78
N TYR A 236 6.91 19.63 49.72
CA TYR A 236 7.55 20.33 48.63
C TYR A 236 7.08 19.75 47.29
N PRO A 237 6.45 20.55 46.39
CA PRO A 237 5.89 20.05 45.14
C PRO A 237 7.01 19.62 44.19
N GLN A 238 7.15 18.31 43.99
CA GLN A 238 8.02 17.76 42.95
C GLN A 238 7.30 17.74 41.60
N PRO A 239 8.01 17.96 40.47
CA PRO A 239 7.44 17.77 39.15
C PRO A 239 7.03 16.31 38.99
N GLN A 240 5.71 16.07 38.88
CA GLN A 240 5.18 14.71 38.74
C GLN A 240 5.41 14.16 37.34
N PRO A 241 5.75 12.86 37.20
CA PRO A 241 5.72 12.19 35.91
C PRO A 241 4.33 12.23 35.27
N ARG A 242 4.29 12.29 33.94
CA ARG A 242 3.02 12.41 33.18
C ARG A 242 2.05 11.28 33.50
N PHE A 243 2.54 10.05 33.70
CA PHE A 243 1.69 8.90 33.99
C PHE A 243 0.90 9.03 35.31
N CYS A 244 1.35 9.86 36.26
CA CYS A 244 0.62 10.13 37.50
C CYS A 244 -0.65 10.97 37.29
N THR A 245 -0.64 11.83 36.27
CA THR A 245 -1.76 12.72 35.94
C THR A 245 -2.69 12.14 34.87
N TYR A 246 -2.36 10.98 34.32
CA TYR A 246 -3.08 10.38 33.21
C TYR A 246 -4.42 9.82 33.68
N SER A 247 -5.48 10.05 32.88
CA SER A 247 -6.85 9.71 33.26
C SER A 247 -7.21 8.24 33.03
N GLY A 248 -6.37 7.46 32.35
CA GLY A 248 -6.54 6.03 32.12
C GLY A 248 -5.84 5.20 33.19
N ILE A 249 -6.55 4.26 33.81
CA ILE A 249 -5.97 3.37 34.83
C ILE A 249 -4.97 2.45 34.11
N TRP A 250 -3.71 2.48 34.53
CA TRP A 250 -2.71 1.48 34.16
C TRP A 250 -2.61 0.50 35.33
N GLU A 251 -3.23 -0.66 35.12
CA GLU A 251 -3.24 -1.75 36.08
C GLU A 251 -2.16 -2.76 35.71
N CYS A 252 -1.40 -3.18 36.71
CA CYS A 252 -0.36 -4.19 36.60
C CYS A 252 -0.67 -5.35 37.55
N GLU A 253 -0.03 -6.50 37.31
CA GLU A 253 -0.15 -7.65 38.20
C GLU A 253 0.46 -7.33 39.57
N ASN A 254 -0.14 -7.86 40.62
CA ASN A 254 0.35 -7.62 41.97
C ASN A 254 1.65 -8.42 42.17
N PRO A 255 2.78 -7.75 42.48
CA PRO A 255 4.09 -8.39 42.54
C PRO A 255 4.22 -9.39 43.69
N LEU A 256 3.34 -9.33 44.69
CA LEU A 256 3.35 -10.25 45.83
C LEU A 256 2.65 -11.56 45.53
N ASN A 257 1.54 -11.51 44.77
CA ASN A 257 0.74 -12.68 44.43
C ASN A 257 -0.20 -12.38 43.26
N VAL A 258 -0.14 -13.19 42.21
CA VAL A 258 -0.97 -13.08 40.98
C VAL A 258 -2.48 -13.14 41.28
N SER A 259 -2.88 -13.79 42.39
CA SER A 259 -4.30 -13.89 42.78
C SER A 259 -4.87 -12.65 43.47
N LEU A 260 -4.03 -11.67 43.83
CA LEU A 260 -4.47 -10.40 44.41
C LEU A 260 -5.01 -9.46 43.32
N PRO A 261 -5.87 -8.49 43.67
CA PRO A 261 -6.38 -7.53 42.70
C PRO A 261 -5.23 -6.76 42.04
N ARG A 262 -5.43 -6.43 40.77
CA ARG A 262 -4.49 -5.61 40.00
C ARG A 262 -4.36 -4.23 40.66
N ILE A 263 -3.14 -3.72 40.64
CA ILE A 263 -2.76 -2.48 41.32
C ILE A 263 -2.33 -1.44 40.31
N ARG A 264 -2.34 -0.16 40.70
CA ARG A 264 -1.87 0.92 39.83
C ARG A 264 -0.35 0.85 39.67
N ILE A 265 0.14 1.28 38.52
CA ILE A 265 1.58 1.32 38.24
C ILE A 265 2.41 2.02 39.34
N SER A 266 1.91 3.12 39.90
CA SER A 266 2.60 3.83 41.00
C SER A 266 2.70 3.01 42.27
N GLU A 267 1.64 2.25 42.60
CA GLU A 267 1.61 1.38 43.77
C GLU A 267 2.52 0.17 43.57
N GLN A 268 2.59 -0.36 42.35
CA GLN A 268 3.50 -1.45 42.01
C GLN A 268 4.97 -1.02 42.16
N MET A 269 5.32 0.17 41.66
CA MET A 269 6.66 0.75 41.83
C MET A 269 7.01 0.93 43.31
N ASP A 270 6.06 1.42 44.12
CA ASP A 270 6.23 1.57 45.57
C ASP A 270 6.45 0.21 46.27
N ILE A 271 5.67 -0.82 45.93
CA ILE A 271 5.80 -2.16 46.53
C ILE A 271 7.13 -2.80 46.15
N ARG A 272 7.55 -2.70 44.87
CA ARG A 272 8.85 -3.22 44.41
C ARG A 272 10.01 -2.51 45.11
N PHE A 273 9.93 -1.19 45.26
CA PHE A 273 10.92 -0.41 45.98
C PHE A 273 11.01 -0.86 47.45
N GLN A 274 9.87 -1.06 48.12
CA GLN A 274 9.85 -1.58 49.50
C GLN A 274 10.40 -3.01 49.60
N ASP A 275 10.16 -3.88 48.61
CA ASP A 275 10.74 -5.22 48.58
C ASP A 275 12.27 -5.18 48.51
N LEU A 276 12.83 -4.36 47.62
CA LEU A 276 14.27 -4.14 47.53
C LEU A 276 14.85 -3.57 48.83
N GLN A 277 14.14 -2.66 49.48
CA GLN A 277 14.56 -2.09 50.75
C GLN A 277 14.54 -3.11 51.90
N ARG A 278 13.53 -3.99 51.94
CA ARG A 278 13.47 -5.10 52.91
C ARG A 278 14.56 -6.13 52.66
N ARG A 279 14.88 -6.40 51.39
CA ARG A 279 15.94 -7.34 51.00
C ARG A 279 17.34 -6.82 51.32
N TYR A 280 17.53 -5.50 51.26
CA TYR A 280 18.82 -4.84 51.49
C TYR A 280 18.71 -3.65 52.46
N PRO A 281 18.51 -3.91 53.77
CA PRO A 281 18.31 -2.84 54.76
C PRO A 281 19.54 -1.94 54.96
N ASP A 282 20.74 -2.48 54.75
CA ASP A 282 22.02 -1.77 54.96
C ASP A 282 22.43 -0.87 53.78
N LEU A 283 21.63 -0.84 52.70
CA LEU A 283 21.95 -0.11 51.48
C LEU A 283 21.05 1.12 51.32
N LYS A 284 21.65 2.24 50.91
CA LYS A 284 20.92 3.43 50.47
C LYS A 284 20.45 3.21 49.03
N LEU A 285 19.14 3.31 48.81
CA LEU A 285 18.54 3.12 47.49
C LEU A 285 18.40 4.46 46.77
N ASP A 286 18.92 4.49 45.54
CA ASP A 286 18.79 5.57 44.58
C ASP A 286 17.87 5.11 43.44
N VAL A 287 16.99 6.00 42.95
CA VAL A 287 16.05 5.68 41.87
C VAL A 287 16.12 6.74 40.79
N ALA A 288 16.14 6.31 39.53
CA ALA A 288 15.98 7.15 38.35
C ALA A 288 14.82 6.61 37.50
N ILE A 289 13.87 7.48 37.18
CA ILE A 289 12.66 7.14 36.43
C ILE A 289 12.69 7.91 35.13
N LEU A 290 12.70 7.19 34.02
CA LEU A 290 12.57 7.76 32.69
C LEU A 290 11.21 7.40 32.13
N SER A 291 10.37 8.41 31.89
CA SER A 291 9.08 8.24 31.23
C SER A 291 9.15 8.80 29.81
N THR A 292 8.83 7.95 28.84
CA THR A 292 8.71 8.29 27.43
C THR A 292 7.23 8.31 27.04
N HIS A 293 6.86 9.33 26.28
CA HIS A 293 5.54 9.49 25.70
C HIS A 293 5.68 9.80 24.21
N ARG A 294 5.01 9.02 23.37
CA ARG A 294 5.02 9.18 21.91
C ARG A 294 3.58 9.29 21.42
N PRO A 295 3.05 10.53 21.33
CA PRO A 295 1.75 10.75 20.73
C PRO A 295 1.90 10.66 19.22
N SER A 296 1.03 9.88 18.60
CA SER A 296 0.93 9.78 17.15
C SER A 296 -0.53 9.88 16.76
N MET A 297 -0.85 10.76 15.82
CA MET A 297 -2.22 10.90 15.36
C MET A 297 -2.31 10.74 13.86
N THR A 298 -3.38 10.10 13.44
CA THR A 298 -3.63 9.81 12.04
C THR A 298 -5.12 9.94 11.75
N SER A 299 -5.46 10.59 10.64
CA SER A 299 -6.84 10.95 10.28
C SER A 299 -7.24 10.32 8.96
N GLY A 300 -8.44 9.74 8.92
CA GLY A 300 -9.11 9.08 7.79
C GLY A 300 -8.82 9.79 6.48
N THR A 301 -8.78 9.05 5.37
CA THR A 301 -9.02 9.73 4.09
C THR A 301 -10.41 10.39 4.19
N LEU A 302 -10.49 11.69 3.87
CA LEU A 302 -11.62 12.60 4.10
C LEU A 302 -11.77 13.17 5.53
N SER A 303 -10.83 12.90 6.46
CA SER A 303 -10.86 13.38 7.85
C SER A 303 -12.11 12.97 8.66
N LEU A 304 -12.83 11.94 8.21
CA LEU A 304 -14.07 11.47 8.83
C LEU A 304 -13.82 10.52 10.02
N THR A 305 -12.78 9.69 9.89
CA THR A 305 -12.29 8.83 10.98
C THR A 305 -11.03 9.42 11.59
N PHE A 306 -10.80 9.22 12.88
CA PHE A 306 -9.55 9.57 13.53
C PHE A 306 -9.01 8.40 14.33
N PHE A 307 -7.69 8.38 14.45
CA PHE A 307 -6.95 7.37 15.20
C PHE A 307 -5.83 8.11 15.94
N ASN A 308 -5.97 8.20 17.26
CA ASN A 308 -4.95 8.73 18.13
C ASN A 308 -4.29 7.56 18.86
N CYS A 309 -3.00 7.37 18.64
CA CYS A 309 -2.19 6.32 19.22
C CYS A 309 -1.20 6.96 20.20
N GLU A 310 -1.25 6.54 21.47
CA GLU A 310 -0.36 7.04 22.52
C GLU A 310 0.46 5.90 23.11
N GLU A 311 1.76 5.92 22.81
CA GLU A 311 2.72 4.97 23.37
C GLU A 311 3.37 5.55 24.61
N HIS A 312 3.33 4.76 25.68
CA HIS A 312 3.85 5.08 27.00
C HIS A 312 4.86 4.00 27.40
N GLU A 313 6.08 4.44 27.68
CA GLU A 313 7.17 3.55 28.09
C GLU A 313 7.80 4.15 29.35
N ILE A 314 8.04 3.33 30.37
CA ILE A 314 8.66 3.77 31.62
C ILE A 314 9.80 2.82 31.95
N ILE A 315 10.97 3.40 32.23
CA ILE A 315 12.14 2.68 32.73
C ILE A 315 12.35 3.13 34.18
N MET A 316 12.34 2.17 35.10
CA MET A 316 12.66 2.36 36.50
C MET A 316 14.01 1.69 36.77
N LEU A 317 15.03 2.53 36.98
CA LEU A 317 16.35 2.07 37.38
C LEU A 317 16.51 2.30 38.88
N THR A 318 16.87 1.26 39.62
CA THR A 318 17.20 1.38 41.04
C THR A 318 18.61 0.92 41.32
N ARG A 319 19.30 1.59 42.24
CA ARG A 319 20.69 1.31 42.60
C ARG A 319 20.84 1.28 44.12
N GLY A 320 21.45 0.22 44.64
CA GLY A 320 21.79 0.11 46.05
C GLY A 320 23.25 0.51 46.30
N ARG A 321 23.47 1.49 47.19
CA ARG A 321 24.79 1.95 47.59
C ARG A 321 25.09 1.64 49.04
N ARG A 322 26.33 1.26 49.31
CA ARG A 322 26.90 1.19 50.65
C ARG A 322 27.78 2.41 50.86
N CYS A 323 27.33 3.31 51.71
CA CYS A 323 28.07 4.51 52.11
C CYS A 323 28.81 4.25 53.42
N SER A 324 30.13 4.42 53.44
CA SER A 324 30.90 4.35 54.69
C SER A 324 30.93 5.73 55.35
N GLY A 325 29.93 6.04 56.16
CA GLY A 325 29.91 7.27 56.93
C GLY A 325 30.83 7.16 58.15
N ASN A 326 31.97 7.84 58.14
CA ASN A 326 32.66 8.16 59.39
C ASN A 326 31.98 9.41 59.97
N GLU A 327 31.10 9.24 60.95
CA GLU A 327 30.36 10.33 61.63
C GLU A 327 31.25 11.33 62.40
N THR A 328 32.58 11.25 62.27
CA THR A 328 33.50 12.18 62.92
C THR A 328 34.56 12.69 61.94
N LYS A 329 34.22 13.76 61.20
CA LYS A 329 35.03 14.99 61.10
C LYS A 329 34.45 15.98 60.09
N VAL A 330 34.47 17.24 60.53
CA VAL A 330 34.16 18.47 59.81
C VAL A 330 35.11 18.64 58.61
N ALA A 331 34.71 18.14 57.44
CA ALA A 331 35.17 18.56 56.11
C ALA A 331 34.20 18.00 55.05
N PRO A 332 33.92 18.71 53.95
CA PRO A 332 33.02 18.24 52.90
C PRO A 332 33.79 17.29 51.97
N ASN A 333 34.23 16.15 52.49
CA ASN A 333 34.79 15.09 51.67
C ASN A 333 33.68 14.09 51.38
N PHE A 334 33.42 13.91 50.08
CA PHE A 334 32.48 12.96 49.50
C PHE A 334 32.42 11.65 50.29
N ASP A 335 31.23 11.25 50.75
CA ASP A 335 30.99 9.89 51.20
C ASP A 335 31.41 8.95 50.07
N GLU A 336 32.47 8.15 50.29
CA GLU A 336 32.85 7.08 49.37
C GLU A 336 31.77 5.99 49.42
N CYS A 337 30.70 6.19 48.66
CA CYS A 337 29.60 5.25 48.54
C CYS A 337 29.85 4.32 47.35
N ALA A 338 30.08 3.04 47.64
CA ALA A 338 30.24 2.00 46.63
C ALA A 338 28.89 1.41 46.23
N THR A 339 28.74 1.09 44.95
CA THR A 339 27.50 0.56 44.36
C THR A 339 27.53 -0.97 44.44
N VAL A 340 26.48 -1.55 45.00
CA VAL A 340 26.39 -2.99 45.30
C VAL A 340 25.49 -3.71 44.31
N PHE A 341 24.36 -3.11 43.93
CA PHE A 341 23.47 -3.66 42.92
C PHE A 341 22.84 -2.58 42.05
N VAL A 342 22.42 -2.97 40.85
CA VAL A 342 21.59 -2.18 39.94
C VAL A 342 20.45 -3.06 39.42
N ASP A 343 19.23 -2.51 39.42
CA ASP A 343 17.99 -3.15 38.95
C ASP A 343 17.39 -2.32 37.81
N ASP A 344 17.15 -2.94 36.64
CA ASP A 344 16.44 -2.37 35.49
C ASP A 344 15.08 -3.05 35.35
N TYR A 345 14.02 -2.27 35.51
CA TYR A 345 12.63 -2.73 35.37
C TYR A 345 11.85 -1.81 34.43
N ARG A 346 11.05 -2.39 33.53
CA ARG A 346 10.41 -1.65 32.44
C ARG A 346 8.91 -1.88 32.35
N TYR A 347 8.22 -0.85 31.88
CA TYR A 347 6.79 -0.82 31.65
C TYR A 347 6.47 -0.30 30.26
N GLU A 348 5.57 -0.96 29.55
CA GLU A 348 5.17 -0.55 28.19
C GLU A 348 3.66 -0.68 27.97
N ARG A 349 3.09 0.31 27.29
CA ARG A 349 1.69 0.32 26.88
C ARG A 349 1.47 1.19 25.65
N ASN A 350 0.57 0.77 24.77
CA ASN A 350 0.04 1.58 23.67
C ASN A 350 -1.47 1.69 23.80
N ILE A 351 -2.00 2.89 23.67
CA ILE A 351 -3.43 3.19 23.73
C ILE A 351 -3.88 3.66 22.35
N LEU A 352 -4.99 3.12 21.87
CA LEU A 352 -5.64 3.53 20.63
C LEU A 352 -6.98 4.17 20.95
N GLN A 353 -7.18 5.40 20.51
CA GLN A 353 -8.46 6.09 20.54
C GLN A 353 -8.99 6.27 19.11
N THR A 354 -10.22 5.85 18.84
CA THR A 354 -10.79 5.89 17.49
C THR A 354 -12.33 5.88 17.47
N ASN A 355 -12.92 6.55 16.48
CA ASN A 355 -14.35 6.54 16.17
C ASN A 355 -14.75 5.55 15.05
N VAL A 356 -13.87 4.60 14.67
CA VAL A 356 -14.14 3.69 13.55
C VAL A 356 -15.40 2.83 13.75
N ALA A 357 -15.75 2.51 15.01
CA ALA A 357 -16.93 1.71 15.34
C ALA A 357 -18.23 2.42 14.96
N ASP A 358 -18.29 3.76 15.05
CA ASP A 358 -19.46 4.55 14.66
C ASP A 358 -19.72 4.47 13.15
N TRP A 359 -18.66 4.32 12.35
CA TRP A 359 -18.72 4.21 10.91
C TRP A 359 -19.04 2.80 10.40
N TYR A 360 -19.20 1.82 11.30
CA TYR A 360 -19.48 0.42 10.96
C TYR A 360 -20.62 0.27 9.96
N PHE A 361 -21.75 0.96 10.19
CA PHE A 361 -22.92 0.85 9.33
C PHE A 361 -22.62 1.27 7.89
N PHE A 362 -21.91 2.39 7.69
CA PHE A 362 -21.55 2.89 6.37
C PHE A 362 -20.55 1.96 5.67
N ILE A 363 -19.53 1.49 6.39
CA ILE A 363 -18.51 0.56 5.85
C ILE A 363 -19.19 -0.76 5.43
N ALA A 364 -20.02 -1.32 6.30
CA ALA A 364 -20.76 -2.54 6.04
C ALA A 364 -21.72 -2.39 4.86
N ALA A 365 -22.45 -1.27 4.77
CA ALA A 365 -23.36 -1.00 3.67
C ALA A 365 -22.63 -0.90 2.33
N MET A 366 -21.49 -0.21 2.26
CA MET A 366 -20.70 -0.09 1.04
C MET A 366 -20.14 -1.45 0.57
N ARG A 367 -19.60 -2.26 1.49
CA ARG A 367 -19.12 -3.61 1.17
C ARG A 367 -20.24 -4.55 0.75
N ALA A 368 -21.36 -4.53 1.46
CA ALA A 368 -22.52 -5.34 1.13
C ALA A 368 -23.10 -4.96 -0.24
N ALA A 369 -23.21 -3.66 -0.53
CA ALA A 369 -23.67 -3.17 -1.83
C ALA A 369 -22.74 -3.61 -2.97
N ALA A 370 -21.42 -3.49 -2.78
CA ALA A 370 -20.43 -3.92 -3.78
C ALA A 370 -20.47 -5.44 -4.02
N GLN A 371 -20.55 -6.24 -2.95
CA GLN A 371 -20.65 -7.70 -3.07
C GLN A 371 -21.96 -8.14 -3.72
N ASN A 372 -23.08 -7.53 -3.34
CA ASN A 372 -24.39 -7.82 -3.94
C ASN A 372 -24.41 -7.46 -5.43
N TYR A 373 -23.78 -6.33 -5.81
CA TYR A 373 -23.61 -5.95 -7.20
C TYR A 373 -22.83 -7.01 -7.98
N PHE A 374 -21.74 -7.53 -7.40
CA PHE A 374 -20.96 -8.59 -8.03
C PHE A 374 -21.74 -9.89 -8.21
N TRP A 375 -22.50 -10.32 -7.19
CA TRP A 375 -23.36 -11.51 -7.30
C TRP A 375 -24.45 -11.34 -8.36
N ALA A 376 -25.09 -10.17 -8.42
CA ALA A 376 -26.05 -9.84 -9.48
C ALA A 376 -25.39 -9.91 -10.86
N ARG A 377 -24.18 -9.37 -11.01
CA ARG A 377 -23.40 -9.45 -12.25
C ARG A 377 -23.10 -10.89 -12.66
N LEU A 378 -22.69 -11.75 -11.71
CA LEU A 378 -22.37 -13.14 -11.99
C LEU A 378 -23.62 -13.94 -12.40
N ILE A 379 -24.77 -13.69 -11.76
CA ILE A 379 -26.05 -14.28 -12.13
C ILE A 379 -26.47 -13.84 -13.54
N LEU A 380 -26.40 -12.54 -13.84
CA LEU A 380 -26.71 -12.00 -15.18
C LEU A 380 -25.78 -12.58 -16.25
N LEU A 381 -24.49 -12.71 -15.96
CA LEU A 381 -23.50 -13.31 -16.85
C LEU A 381 -23.83 -14.79 -17.13
N TYR A 382 -24.18 -15.56 -16.10
CA TYR A 382 -24.57 -16.96 -16.27
C TYR A 382 -25.89 -17.10 -17.05
N CYS A 383 -26.91 -16.29 -16.73
CA CYS A 383 -28.19 -16.29 -17.41
C CYS A 383 -28.05 -15.95 -18.91
N THR A 384 -27.24 -14.95 -19.24
CA THR A 384 -27.00 -14.56 -20.64
C THR A 384 -26.14 -15.58 -21.40
N ALA A 385 -25.13 -16.17 -20.77
CA ALA A 385 -24.38 -17.28 -21.34
C ALA A 385 -25.28 -18.51 -21.59
N PHE A 386 -26.21 -18.78 -20.68
CA PHE A 386 -27.20 -19.85 -20.82
C PHE A 386 -28.20 -19.58 -21.96
N LEU A 387 -28.58 -18.31 -22.18
CA LEU A 387 -29.39 -17.92 -23.34
C LEU A 387 -28.60 -18.03 -24.65
N ALA A 388 -27.36 -17.56 -24.69
CA ALA A 388 -26.48 -17.66 -25.87
C ALA A 388 -26.19 -19.11 -26.27
N SER A 389 -26.06 -20.02 -25.28
CA SER A 389 -25.87 -21.46 -25.55
C SER A 389 -27.07 -22.16 -26.20
N LYS A 390 -28.28 -21.59 -26.12
CA LYS A 390 -29.49 -22.15 -26.76
C LYS A 390 -29.37 -22.16 -28.28
N GLU A 391 -28.60 -21.25 -28.84
CA GLU A 391 -28.57 -21.00 -30.28
C GLU A 391 -27.50 -21.83 -31.01
N LEU A 392 -26.69 -22.59 -30.26
CA LEU A 392 -25.55 -23.34 -30.79
C LEU A 392 -25.88 -24.79 -31.18
N GLY A 393 -27.12 -25.26 -31.03
CA GLY A 393 -27.46 -26.63 -31.44
C GLY A 393 -28.94 -26.95 -31.47
N ASP A 394 -29.25 -27.98 -32.27
CA ASP A 394 -30.58 -28.56 -32.54
C ASP A 394 -31.42 -28.73 -31.26
N ASP A 395 -32.73 -28.55 -31.39
CA ASP A 395 -33.73 -28.49 -30.30
C ASP A 395 -33.83 -29.77 -29.41
N THR A 396 -32.96 -30.76 -29.62
CA THR A 396 -32.90 -32.05 -28.91
C THR A 396 -31.73 -32.19 -27.91
N ILE A 397 -31.02 -31.10 -27.59
CA ILE A 397 -29.89 -31.16 -26.64
C ILE A 397 -30.39 -31.24 -25.18
N TYR A 398 -29.95 -32.28 -24.47
CA TYR A 398 -30.17 -32.43 -23.04
C TYR A 398 -29.72 -31.20 -22.21
N TRP A 399 -30.53 -30.79 -21.24
CA TRP A 399 -30.31 -29.60 -20.39
C TRP A 399 -28.91 -29.55 -19.73
N TYR A 400 -28.32 -30.70 -19.41
CA TYR A 400 -26.99 -30.78 -18.81
C TYR A 400 -25.87 -30.28 -19.74
N LYS A 401 -25.94 -30.56 -21.04
CA LYS A 401 -24.94 -30.09 -22.03
C LYS A 401 -25.01 -28.57 -22.16
N ARG A 402 -26.21 -28.00 -22.03
CA ARG A 402 -26.44 -26.56 -22.07
C ARG A 402 -25.84 -25.85 -20.87
N VAL A 403 -26.02 -26.40 -19.66
CA VAL A 403 -25.38 -25.90 -18.44
C VAL A 403 -23.86 -25.93 -18.58
N ILE A 404 -23.29 -27.04 -19.06
CA ILE A 404 -21.84 -27.16 -19.27
C ILE A 404 -21.35 -26.12 -20.30
N SER A 405 -22.07 -25.93 -21.41
CA SER A 405 -21.72 -24.94 -22.43
C SER A 405 -21.74 -23.50 -21.87
N ALA A 406 -22.77 -23.14 -21.10
CA ALA A 406 -22.87 -21.84 -20.44
C ALA A 406 -21.70 -21.60 -19.47
N VAL A 407 -21.37 -22.60 -18.65
CA VAL A 407 -20.22 -22.55 -17.72
C VAL A 407 -18.90 -22.37 -18.48
N LEU A 408 -18.72 -23.08 -19.61
CA LEU A 408 -17.53 -22.93 -20.44
C LEU A 408 -17.43 -21.53 -21.05
N ILE A 409 -18.53 -20.95 -21.53
CA ILE A 409 -18.56 -19.57 -22.04
C ILE A 409 -18.13 -18.58 -20.95
N VAL A 410 -18.64 -18.72 -19.73
CA VAL A 410 -18.26 -17.88 -18.59
C VAL A 410 -16.76 -17.99 -18.30
N PHE A 411 -16.19 -19.21 -18.29
CA PHE A 411 -14.75 -19.40 -18.04
C PHE A 411 -13.85 -19.01 -19.22
N LYS A 412 -14.39 -18.83 -20.44
CA LYS A 412 -13.65 -18.24 -21.56
C LYS A 412 -13.42 -16.73 -21.35
N ILE A 413 -14.28 -16.07 -20.57
CA ILE A 413 -14.15 -14.66 -20.21
C ILE A 413 -13.10 -14.52 -19.09
N PRO A 414 -12.09 -13.64 -19.23
CA PRO A 414 -11.14 -13.40 -18.15
C PRO A 414 -11.85 -12.84 -16.91
N PHE A 415 -11.74 -13.52 -15.78
CA PHE A 415 -12.47 -13.12 -14.57
C PHE A 415 -12.08 -11.74 -14.05
N GLN A 416 -10.83 -11.31 -14.24
CA GLN A 416 -10.38 -9.97 -13.87
C GLN A 416 -11.13 -8.87 -14.62
N VAL A 417 -11.62 -9.14 -15.83
CA VAL A 417 -12.49 -8.22 -16.55
C VAL A 417 -13.82 -8.11 -15.82
N ILE A 418 -14.40 -9.22 -15.35
CA ILE A 418 -15.69 -9.22 -14.64
C ILE A 418 -15.60 -8.48 -13.30
N VAL A 419 -14.48 -8.54 -12.61
CA VAL A 419 -14.32 -7.89 -11.29
C VAL A 419 -13.96 -6.41 -11.41
N TYR A 420 -12.98 -6.08 -12.24
CA TYR A 420 -12.38 -4.73 -12.24
C TYR A 420 -12.99 -3.77 -13.28
N SER A 421 -13.82 -4.23 -14.21
CA SER A 421 -14.41 -3.35 -15.24
C SER A 421 -15.56 -2.47 -14.76
N SER A 422 -16.19 -2.79 -13.62
CA SER A 422 -17.30 -2.00 -13.08
C SER A 422 -16.79 -0.96 -12.10
N LEU A 423 -16.91 0.32 -12.45
CA LEU A 423 -16.47 1.41 -11.59
C LEU A 423 -17.24 1.48 -10.27
N LEU A 424 -18.56 1.23 -10.28
CA LEU A 424 -19.42 1.37 -9.10
C LEU A 424 -19.01 0.48 -7.91
N PRO A 425 -18.90 -0.87 -8.03
CA PRO A 425 -18.44 -1.71 -6.93
C PRO A 425 -16.98 -1.40 -6.54
N VAL A 426 -16.11 -1.06 -7.50
CA VAL A 426 -14.71 -0.67 -7.21
C VAL A 426 -14.67 0.58 -6.33
N VAL A 427 -15.43 1.62 -6.67
CA VAL A 427 -15.54 2.86 -5.87
C VAL A 427 -16.10 2.57 -4.48
N CYS A 428 -17.12 1.71 -4.35
CA CYS A 428 -17.65 1.31 -3.06
C CYS A 428 -16.61 0.59 -2.18
N TYR A 429 -15.84 -0.35 -2.75
CA TYR A 429 -14.76 -1.02 -2.01
C TYR A 429 -13.63 -0.07 -1.64
N VAL A 430 -13.26 0.87 -2.54
CA VAL A 430 -12.25 1.88 -2.24
C VAL A 430 -12.73 2.81 -1.15
N ALA A 431 -13.97 3.33 -1.21
CA ALA A 431 -14.52 4.19 -0.16
C ALA A 431 -14.56 3.46 1.20
N ALA A 432 -14.93 2.19 1.23
CA ALA A 432 -14.84 1.38 2.45
C ALA A 432 -13.40 1.25 2.95
N LEU A 433 -12.45 0.90 2.07
CA LEU A 433 -11.03 0.79 2.38
C LEU A 433 -10.43 2.11 2.90
N LEU A 434 -10.90 3.25 2.38
CA LEU A 434 -10.42 4.57 2.80
C LEU A 434 -10.87 4.93 4.23
N LEU A 435 -12.03 4.42 4.66
CA LEU A 435 -12.54 4.62 6.02
C LEU A 435 -11.88 3.70 7.06
N ASP A 436 -11.70 2.41 6.74
CA ASP A 436 -11.25 1.38 7.69
C ASP A 436 -9.82 0.87 7.48
N GLY A 437 -9.18 1.18 6.35
CA GLY A 437 -7.86 0.66 5.99
C GLY A 437 -6.78 0.97 7.03
N ASN A 438 -6.87 2.12 7.68
CA ASN A 438 -5.87 2.54 8.66
C ASN A 438 -6.07 1.87 10.01
N PHE A 439 -7.31 1.57 10.38
CA PHE A 439 -7.55 0.67 11.51
C PHE A 439 -6.90 -0.69 11.23
N MET A 440 -7.08 -1.21 10.01
CA MET A 440 -6.51 -2.49 9.62
C MET A 440 -4.98 -2.45 9.63
N ASP A 441 -4.34 -1.37 9.16
CA ASP A 441 -2.88 -1.21 9.25
C ASP A 441 -2.40 -1.11 10.70
N ILE A 442 -3.08 -0.37 11.57
CA ILE A 442 -2.80 -0.29 13.02
C ILE A 442 -2.94 -1.67 13.67
N TYR A 443 -3.98 -2.41 13.30
CA TYR A 443 -4.25 -3.77 13.76
C TYR A 443 -3.15 -4.74 13.34
N LEU A 444 -2.77 -4.73 12.06
CA LEU A 444 -1.63 -5.50 11.57
C LEU A 444 -0.34 -5.05 12.23
N ASP A 445 -0.19 -3.77 12.56
CA ASP A 445 0.98 -3.27 13.26
C ASP A 445 1.07 -3.84 14.69
N SER A 446 -0.04 -3.88 15.44
CA SER A 446 -0.07 -4.57 16.75
C SER A 446 0.05 -6.09 16.63
N TYR A 447 -0.46 -6.69 15.57
CA TYR A 447 -0.41 -8.14 15.39
C TYR A 447 1.04 -8.65 15.29
N TRP A 448 1.88 -7.90 14.57
CA TRP A 448 3.30 -8.23 14.40
C TRP A 448 4.21 -7.65 15.51
N SER A 449 3.65 -6.93 16.50
CA SER A 449 4.41 -6.43 17.64
C SER A 449 4.60 -7.51 18.70
N THR A 450 5.79 -8.11 18.73
CA THR A 450 6.26 -9.00 19.79
C THR A 450 7.29 -8.32 20.68
N LEU A 451 7.26 -8.66 21.98
CA LEU A 451 8.33 -8.40 22.95
C LEU A 451 9.61 -9.10 22.49
N GLU A 452 10.76 -8.44 22.64
CA GLU A 452 12.08 -8.90 22.17
C GLU A 452 12.27 -9.06 20.64
N GLY A 453 11.24 -8.75 19.84
CA GLY A 453 11.33 -8.70 18.38
C GLY A 453 11.35 -10.06 17.67
N ALA A 454 11.25 -11.19 18.38
CA ALA A 454 11.09 -12.51 17.77
C ALA A 454 9.61 -12.73 17.40
N SER A 455 9.29 -12.90 16.12
CA SER A 455 7.96 -13.28 15.67
C SER A 455 7.91 -14.80 15.45
N ASN A 456 7.05 -15.51 16.19
CA ASN A 456 6.73 -16.89 15.84
C ASN A 456 5.90 -16.88 14.55
N PHE A 457 6.42 -17.53 13.49
CA PHE A 457 5.72 -17.57 12.21
C PHE A 457 4.55 -18.56 12.30
N GLU A 458 3.37 -18.03 12.56
CA GLU A 458 2.13 -18.79 12.48
C GLU A 458 1.51 -18.63 11.08
N PHE A 459 1.27 -19.74 10.39
CA PHE A 459 0.78 -19.72 9.02
C PHE A 459 -0.61 -19.08 8.88
N MET A 460 -1.54 -19.38 9.80
CA MET A 460 -2.89 -18.81 9.74
C MET A 460 -2.90 -17.31 9.97
N SER A 461 -2.06 -16.87 10.89
CA SER A 461 -1.81 -15.48 11.24
C SER A 461 -1.25 -14.69 10.05
N PHE A 462 -0.29 -15.30 9.34
CA PHE A 462 0.21 -14.77 8.08
C PHE A 462 -0.88 -14.70 6.99
N LEU A 463 -1.71 -15.72 6.84
CA LEU A 463 -2.81 -15.70 5.87
C LEU A 463 -3.82 -14.58 6.15
N ASN A 464 -4.22 -14.38 7.41
CA ASN A 464 -5.12 -13.29 7.79
C ASN A 464 -4.51 -11.90 7.48
N SER A 465 -3.22 -11.74 7.77
CA SER A 465 -2.46 -10.53 7.42
C SER A 465 -2.39 -10.32 5.90
N ALA A 466 -2.07 -11.37 5.15
CA ALA A 466 -1.95 -11.33 3.69
C ALA A 466 -3.28 -10.97 3.01
N VAL A 467 -4.39 -11.55 3.46
CA VAL A 467 -5.73 -11.27 2.94
C VAL A 467 -6.12 -9.81 3.18
N THR A 468 -5.79 -9.27 4.35
CA THR A 468 -6.07 -7.87 4.68
C THR A 468 -5.27 -6.90 3.79
N GLN A 469 -4.01 -7.20 3.51
CA GLN A 469 -3.17 -6.39 2.60
C GLN A 469 -3.61 -6.47 1.13
N MET A 470 -4.17 -7.61 0.68
CA MET A 470 -4.69 -7.75 -0.69
C MET A 470 -5.87 -6.81 -1.00
N ARG A 471 -6.50 -6.17 0.00
CA ARG A 471 -7.56 -5.15 -0.25
C ARG A 471 -7.06 -3.94 -1.04
N THR A 472 -5.75 -3.71 -1.06
CA THR A 472 -5.09 -2.70 -1.93
C THR A 472 -5.37 -2.92 -3.43
N VAL A 473 -5.83 -4.11 -3.83
CA VAL A 473 -6.23 -4.42 -5.20
C VAL A 473 -7.35 -3.50 -5.71
N TRP A 474 -8.27 -3.07 -4.84
CA TRP A 474 -9.39 -2.21 -5.21
C TRP A 474 -8.91 -0.80 -5.55
N LEU A 475 -7.94 -0.29 -4.79
CA LEU A 475 -7.30 0.98 -5.10
C LEU A 475 -6.52 0.90 -6.42
N MET A 476 -5.80 -0.19 -6.66
CA MET A 476 -5.13 -0.42 -7.94
C MET A 476 -6.12 -0.43 -9.10
N ALA A 477 -7.25 -1.11 -8.97
CA ALA A 477 -8.30 -1.11 -9.98
C ALA A 477 -8.79 0.31 -10.28
N LEU A 478 -9.10 1.10 -9.24
CA LEU A 478 -9.52 2.50 -9.41
C LEU A 478 -8.45 3.36 -10.08
N LEU A 479 -7.18 3.20 -9.69
CA LEU A 479 -6.06 3.94 -10.30
C LEU A 479 -5.92 3.60 -11.79
N VAL A 480 -6.08 2.32 -12.15
CA VAL A 480 -6.07 1.88 -13.55
C VAL A 480 -7.23 2.50 -14.33
N ASP A 481 -8.45 2.48 -13.79
CA ASP A 481 -9.61 3.09 -14.42
C ASP A 481 -9.42 4.60 -14.62
N LEU A 482 -8.93 5.31 -13.61
CA LEU A 482 -8.62 6.75 -13.69
C LEU A 482 -7.52 7.04 -14.73
N MET A 483 -6.47 6.22 -14.78
CA MET A 483 -5.40 6.36 -15.77
C MET A 483 -5.92 6.19 -17.20
N VAL A 484 -6.79 5.21 -17.44
CA VAL A 484 -7.44 4.99 -18.74
C VAL A 484 -8.34 6.16 -19.10
N LEU A 485 -9.12 6.70 -18.15
CA LEU A 485 -9.96 7.87 -18.34
C LEU A 485 -9.15 9.14 -18.70
N VAL A 486 -8.03 9.39 -18.02
CA VAL A 486 -7.16 10.55 -18.28
C VAL A 486 -6.43 10.40 -19.62
N ALA A 487 -5.90 9.22 -19.91
CA ALA A 487 -5.21 8.95 -21.18
C ALA A 487 -6.15 9.14 -22.38
N ARG A 488 -7.43 8.77 -22.25
CA ARG A 488 -8.46 8.98 -23.28
C ARG A 488 -8.62 10.45 -23.67
N LYS A 489 -8.68 11.37 -22.70
CA LYS A 489 -8.85 12.81 -22.98
C LYS A 489 -7.76 13.39 -23.89
N ARG A 490 -6.58 12.74 -23.97
CA ARG A 490 -5.49 13.15 -24.87
C ARG A 490 -5.55 12.56 -26.28
N ILE A 491 -6.27 11.46 -26.51
CA ILE A 491 -6.26 10.68 -27.78
C ILE A 491 -7.53 10.98 -28.61
N ASN A 492 -7.99 12.24 -28.65
CA ASN A 492 -9.13 12.66 -29.46
C ASN A 492 -8.79 12.81 -30.96
N GLY A 493 -7.96 11.92 -31.52
CA GLY A 493 -7.53 11.98 -32.91
C GLY A 493 -7.30 10.60 -33.51
N SER A 494 -8.28 10.13 -34.27
CA SER A 494 -8.16 9.19 -35.41
C SER A 494 -7.65 7.75 -35.20
N GLU A 495 -7.23 7.29 -34.02
CA GLU A 495 -6.86 5.89 -33.82
C GLU A 495 -7.83 5.16 -32.86
N GLU A 496 -8.60 4.20 -33.40
CA GLU A 496 -9.60 3.33 -32.71
C GLU A 496 -9.00 2.33 -31.68
N LYS A 497 -7.91 2.71 -31.02
CA LYS A 497 -7.12 1.84 -30.15
C LYS A 497 -7.17 2.36 -28.71
N ILE A 498 -7.87 1.64 -27.82
CA ILE A 498 -7.91 1.97 -26.39
C ILE A 498 -6.73 1.32 -25.65
N LEU A 499 -6.11 2.08 -24.76
CA LEU A 499 -5.09 1.58 -23.84
C LEU A 499 -5.76 0.72 -22.75
N GLY A 500 -5.43 -0.56 -22.69
CA GLY A 500 -5.87 -1.47 -21.64
C GLY A 500 -4.71 -2.17 -20.93
N ILE A 501 -4.93 -2.52 -19.66
CA ILE A 501 -3.95 -3.19 -18.78
C ILE A 501 -4.27 -4.68 -18.67
N ARG A 502 -3.26 -5.54 -18.54
CA ARG A 502 -3.51 -6.97 -18.27
C ARG A 502 -4.04 -7.14 -16.84
N GLY A 503 -5.20 -7.78 -16.68
CA GLY A 503 -5.85 -7.92 -15.37
C GLY A 503 -5.00 -8.61 -14.30
N LEU A 504 -4.16 -9.58 -14.69
CA LEU A 504 -3.22 -10.24 -13.78
C LEU A 504 -2.16 -9.29 -13.19
N ALA A 505 -1.84 -8.19 -13.87
CA ALA A 505 -0.88 -7.21 -13.36
C ALA A 505 -1.43 -6.49 -12.12
N ILE A 506 -2.74 -6.24 -12.08
CA ILE A 506 -3.42 -5.61 -10.93
C ILE A 506 -3.33 -6.53 -9.71
N SER A 507 -3.75 -7.78 -9.85
CA SER A 507 -3.70 -8.78 -8.77
C SER A 507 -2.28 -9.12 -8.34
N PHE A 508 -1.34 -9.23 -9.28
CA PHE A 508 0.07 -9.52 -8.97
C PHE A 508 0.73 -8.38 -8.20
N THR A 509 0.51 -7.12 -8.62
CA THR A 509 1.07 -5.96 -7.93
C THR A 509 0.54 -5.86 -6.50
N SER A 510 -0.75 -6.12 -6.29
CA SER A 510 -1.33 -6.18 -4.95
C SER A 510 -0.81 -7.36 -4.13
N ALA A 511 -0.57 -8.54 -4.73
CA ALA A 511 0.00 -9.67 -3.99
C ALA A 511 1.43 -9.40 -3.49
N LEU A 512 2.21 -8.56 -4.16
CA LEU A 512 3.56 -8.19 -3.71
C LEU A 512 3.54 -7.37 -2.41
N THR A 513 2.44 -6.68 -2.08
CA THR A 513 2.35 -5.87 -0.85
C THR A 513 2.29 -6.72 0.43
N ILE A 514 1.98 -8.01 0.32
CA ILE A 514 1.94 -8.96 1.44
C ILE A 514 3.28 -9.07 2.17
N ILE A 515 4.39 -8.84 1.46
CA ILE A 515 5.73 -8.85 2.06
C ILE A 515 5.92 -7.66 3.01
N GLY A 516 5.16 -6.57 2.81
CA GLY A 516 5.36 -5.31 3.53
C GLY A 516 5.34 -5.44 5.06
N PRO A 517 4.30 -6.02 5.67
CA PRO A 517 4.22 -6.18 7.13
C PRO A 517 5.21 -7.16 7.74
N TYR A 518 5.94 -7.94 6.92
CA TYR A 518 6.89 -8.93 7.42
C TYR A 518 7.94 -8.26 8.32
N ARG A 519 8.06 -8.76 9.55
CA ARG A 519 8.97 -8.25 10.57
C ARG A 519 10.17 -9.18 10.69
N GLN A 520 11.37 -8.59 10.74
CA GLN A 520 12.60 -9.32 11.00
C GLN A 520 13.54 -8.47 11.85
N THR A 521 14.13 -9.08 12.89
CA THR A 521 15.06 -8.40 13.82
C THR A 521 16.29 -7.79 13.14
N THR A 522 16.68 -8.29 11.95
CA THR A 522 17.80 -7.78 11.15
C THR A 522 17.54 -6.40 10.57
N PHE A 523 16.28 -6.03 10.34
CA PHE A 523 15.90 -4.72 9.82
C PHE A 523 15.94 -3.62 10.88
N ARG A 524 15.97 -4.00 12.16
CA ARG A 524 15.77 -3.09 13.29
C ARG A 524 16.80 -1.96 13.32
N ASN A 525 16.34 -0.72 13.19
CA ASN A 525 17.15 0.48 13.33
C ASN A 525 16.39 1.55 14.11
N SER A 526 16.91 1.93 15.28
CA SER A 526 16.34 2.92 16.20
C SER A 526 17.31 4.08 16.47
N LYS A 527 18.19 4.42 15.51
CA LYS A 527 19.25 5.43 15.71
C LYS A 527 18.67 6.79 16.12
N VAL A 528 19.14 7.33 17.24
CA VAL A 528 18.88 8.71 17.65
C VAL A 528 19.68 9.66 16.75
N VAL A 529 18.98 10.58 16.11
CA VAL A 529 19.54 11.60 15.19
C VAL A 529 19.77 12.91 15.91
N LYS A 530 18.87 13.28 16.82
CA LYS A 530 18.97 14.50 17.65
C LYS A 530 18.33 14.26 19.02
N ALA A 531 18.93 14.81 20.07
CA ALA A 531 18.34 14.96 21.39
C ALA A 531 18.34 16.46 21.76
N LEU A 532 17.22 16.97 22.25
CA LEU A 532 17.03 18.40 22.56
C LEU A 532 16.43 18.55 23.95
N HIS A 533 17.01 19.40 24.78
CA HIS A 533 16.43 19.80 26.06
C HIS A 533 15.21 20.71 25.81
N LEU A 534 14.11 20.47 26.52
CA LEU A 534 12.91 21.28 26.44
C LEU A 534 12.87 22.27 27.61
N PRO A 535 12.52 23.55 27.38
CA PRO A 535 12.37 24.51 28.45
C PRO A 535 11.14 24.15 29.31
N ASP A 536 11.17 24.53 30.59
CA ASP A 536 10.05 24.34 31.52
C ASP A 536 8.83 25.25 31.24
N VAL A 537 8.78 25.95 30.10
CA VAL A 537 7.69 26.86 29.72
C VAL A 537 6.96 26.30 28.50
N GLY A 538 5.64 26.04 28.62
CA GLY A 538 4.80 25.45 27.55
C GLY A 538 4.38 23.98 27.78
N GLN A 539 4.18 23.58 29.03
CA GLN A 539 4.50 22.25 29.58
C GLN A 539 3.63 21.03 29.23
N ARG A 540 2.61 21.10 28.37
CA ARG A 540 1.75 19.93 28.13
C ARG A 540 1.32 19.83 26.67
N MET A 541 2.10 19.09 25.88
CA MET A 541 1.57 18.51 24.65
C MET A 541 0.72 17.30 25.04
N ASP A 542 -0.45 17.58 25.62
CA ASP A 542 -1.41 16.58 26.08
C ASP A 542 -2.12 15.93 24.89
N THR A 543 -2.38 16.72 23.85
CA THR A 543 -3.04 16.31 22.62
C THR A 543 -2.30 16.89 21.43
N VAL A 544 -1.88 16.04 20.48
CA VAL A 544 -1.48 16.51 19.15
C VAL A 544 -2.77 16.65 18.34
N MET A 545 -3.30 17.87 18.26
CA MET A 545 -4.42 18.14 17.35
C MET A 545 -3.91 18.08 15.91
N SER A 546 -4.63 17.38 15.04
CA SER A 546 -4.35 17.38 13.61
C SER A 546 -4.72 18.77 13.14
N THR A 547 -3.73 19.60 12.83
CA THR A 547 -3.99 20.75 11.98
C THR A 547 -4.55 20.20 10.67
N PRO A 548 -5.76 20.61 10.23
CA PRO A 548 -6.25 20.26 8.90
C PRO A 548 -5.39 21.05 7.90
N GLN A 549 -4.21 20.53 7.60
CA GLN A 549 -3.39 21.02 6.50
C GLN A 549 -3.78 20.27 5.22
N TRP A 550 -3.85 21.03 4.15
CA TRP A 550 -4.48 20.67 2.89
C TRP A 550 -4.09 19.29 2.34
N PHE A 551 -5.12 18.45 2.15
CA PHE A 551 -5.22 17.17 1.43
C PHE A 551 -4.23 16.03 1.67
N PHE A 552 -3.06 16.27 2.24
CA PHE A 552 -2.12 15.24 2.67
C PHE A 552 -1.40 15.72 3.91
N ASN A 553 -2.01 15.49 5.07
CA ASN A 553 -1.27 15.59 6.32
C ASN A 553 -0.11 14.56 6.25
N GLU A 554 1.08 14.91 6.75
CA GLU A 554 2.09 13.90 7.12
C GLU A 554 1.53 13.13 8.33
N SER A 555 0.48 12.36 8.11
CA SER A 555 -0.04 11.42 9.08
C SER A 555 1.00 10.31 9.22
N THR A 556 1.47 10.07 10.43
CA THR A 556 2.44 9.01 10.72
C THR A 556 1.93 7.60 10.39
N TYR A 557 0.63 7.40 10.17
CA TYR A 557 0.06 6.06 10.04
C TYR A 557 -1.13 5.93 9.06
N MET A 558 -1.51 6.98 8.35
CA MET A 558 -2.57 6.87 7.35
C MET A 558 -1.93 6.75 5.99
N PHE A 559 -2.03 5.56 5.42
CA PHE A 559 -1.51 5.22 4.10
C PHE A 559 0.01 5.17 3.90
N ASP A 560 0.88 5.63 4.80
CA ASP A 560 2.33 5.63 4.49
C ASP A 560 2.83 4.18 4.27
N ASP A 561 2.58 3.22 5.15
CA ASP A 561 3.22 1.91 5.03
C ASP A 561 2.65 1.03 3.89
N SER A 562 1.32 0.85 3.82
CA SER A 562 0.70 0.02 2.77
C SER A 562 0.72 0.71 1.40
N MET A 563 0.51 2.03 1.30
CA MET A 563 0.63 2.73 0.01
C MET A 563 2.08 2.93 -0.42
N THR A 564 3.03 3.22 0.48
CA THR A 564 4.44 3.28 0.05
C THR A 564 4.89 1.93 -0.45
N MET A 565 4.48 0.84 0.19
CA MET A 565 4.71 -0.51 -0.33
C MET A 565 4.02 -0.72 -1.66
N LEU A 566 2.76 -0.29 -1.82
CA LEU A 566 2.04 -0.39 -3.09
C LEU A 566 2.71 0.41 -4.20
N ILE A 567 3.07 1.67 -3.97
CA ILE A 567 3.77 2.56 -4.91
C ILE A 567 5.14 1.98 -5.25
N PHE A 568 5.87 1.44 -4.27
CA PHE A 568 7.12 0.75 -4.49
C PHE A 568 6.91 -0.49 -5.38
N CYS A 569 5.88 -1.31 -5.12
CA CYS A 569 5.53 -2.46 -5.94
C CYS A 569 5.12 -2.04 -7.37
N ILE A 570 4.33 -0.98 -7.53
CA ILE A 570 4.01 -0.40 -8.85
C ILE A 570 5.29 0.01 -9.57
N GLY A 571 6.17 0.75 -8.89
CA GLY A 571 7.46 1.17 -9.43
C GLY A 571 8.32 -0.01 -9.85
N ALA A 572 8.43 -1.04 -9.01
CA ALA A 572 9.17 -2.27 -9.29
C ALA A 572 8.59 -3.04 -10.49
N VAL A 573 7.27 -3.17 -10.58
CA VAL A 573 6.61 -3.83 -11.72
C VAL A 573 6.85 -3.03 -13.01
N VAL A 574 6.72 -1.70 -12.97
CA VAL A 574 6.97 -0.83 -14.13
C VAL A 574 8.44 -0.87 -14.57
N THR A 575 9.40 -0.89 -13.64
CA THR A 575 10.84 -0.96 -13.98
C THR A 575 11.21 -2.32 -14.57
N ILE A 576 10.77 -3.43 -13.94
CA ILE A 576 11.03 -4.79 -14.44
C ILE A 576 10.44 -4.97 -15.85
N THR A 577 9.21 -4.52 -16.06
CA THR A 577 8.54 -4.65 -17.36
C THR A 577 9.17 -3.77 -18.43
N SER A 578 9.62 -2.57 -18.08
CA SER A 578 10.37 -1.69 -18.98
C SER A 578 11.74 -2.28 -19.35
N ALA A 579 12.44 -2.88 -18.39
CA ALA A 579 13.71 -3.56 -18.63
C ALA A 579 13.53 -4.79 -19.53
N LEU A 580 12.51 -5.62 -19.28
CA LEU A 580 12.20 -6.77 -20.13
C LEU A 580 11.80 -6.35 -21.55
N ARG A 581 11.06 -5.24 -21.72
CA ARG A 581 10.77 -4.66 -23.05
C ARG A 581 12.03 -4.22 -23.78
N LEU A 582 12.96 -3.59 -23.06
CA LEU A 582 14.23 -3.18 -23.64
C LEU A 582 15.04 -4.40 -24.11
N VAL A 583 15.10 -5.45 -23.28
CA VAL A 583 15.75 -6.72 -23.63
C VAL A 583 15.06 -7.42 -24.80
N SER A 584 13.73 -7.47 -24.83
CA SER A 584 12.99 -8.10 -25.94
C SER A 584 13.17 -7.32 -27.25
N PHE A 585 13.24 -5.99 -27.18
CA PHE A 585 13.57 -5.13 -28.31
C PHE A 585 14.97 -5.44 -28.85
N TYR A 586 15.97 -5.61 -27.98
CA TYR A 586 17.31 -6.02 -28.38
C TYR A 586 17.35 -7.44 -28.97
N LEU A 587 16.54 -8.37 -28.45
CA LEU A 587 16.47 -9.75 -28.92
C LEU A 587 15.58 -9.95 -30.16
N ARG A 588 14.96 -8.88 -30.71
CA ARG A 588 13.92 -8.96 -31.76
C ARG A 588 12.84 -10.01 -31.47
N ALA A 589 12.60 -10.28 -30.19
CA ALA A 589 11.54 -11.16 -29.77
C ALA A 589 10.28 -10.30 -29.61
N ASP A 590 9.32 -10.45 -30.52
CA ASP A 590 8.02 -9.78 -30.48
C ASP A 590 7.13 -10.42 -29.40
N GLN A 591 7.62 -10.41 -28.16
CA GLN A 591 6.83 -10.81 -27.01
C GLN A 591 6.17 -9.55 -26.47
N GLY A 592 4.85 -9.48 -26.64
CA GLY A 592 4.01 -8.43 -26.07
C GLY A 592 4.10 -8.46 -24.54
N LEU A 593 5.13 -7.84 -23.97
CA LEU A 593 5.33 -7.74 -22.55
C LEU A 593 4.72 -6.43 -22.03
N VAL A 594 3.61 -6.61 -21.31
CA VAL A 594 3.27 -5.99 -20.02
C VAL A 594 3.30 -4.46 -19.94
N LEU A 595 2.12 -3.85 -20.09
CA LEU A 595 1.41 -3.03 -19.07
C LEU A 595 0.26 -2.29 -19.77
N ILE A 596 0.51 -1.86 -20.99
CA ILE A 596 -0.41 -1.11 -21.83
C ILE A 596 -0.45 -1.79 -23.19
N SER A 597 -1.62 -2.24 -23.63
CA SER A 597 -1.84 -2.72 -25.00
C SER A 597 -3.06 -2.04 -25.60
N THR A 598 -2.94 -1.70 -26.87
CA THR A 598 -4.06 -1.22 -27.68
C THR A 598 -5.06 -2.35 -27.93
N ILE A 599 -6.30 -2.14 -27.54
CA ILE A 599 -7.42 -3.06 -27.80
C ILE A 599 -8.20 -2.49 -28.99
N ASN A 600 -8.54 -3.36 -29.96
CA ASN A 600 -9.48 -2.99 -31.01
C ASN A 600 -10.87 -2.90 -30.39
N VAL A 601 -11.50 -1.73 -30.54
CA VAL A 601 -12.79 -1.42 -29.94
C VAL A 601 -13.88 -1.77 -30.94
N PRO A 602 -14.91 -2.55 -30.58
CA PRO A 602 -16.03 -2.77 -31.48
C PRO A 602 -16.80 -1.47 -31.75
N TYR A 603 -17.40 -1.36 -32.93
CA TYR A 603 -18.18 -0.17 -33.29
C TYR A 603 -19.41 -0.09 -32.36
N GLY A 604 -19.81 1.12 -31.95
CA GLY A 604 -20.90 1.32 -30.99
C GLY A 604 -20.51 1.22 -29.51
N THR A 605 -19.23 1.00 -29.20
CA THR A 605 -18.71 1.17 -27.83
C THR A 605 -18.85 2.65 -27.42
N GLU A 606 -19.29 2.95 -26.19
CA GLU A 606 -19.89 4.21 -25.66
C GLU A 606 -21.42 4.21 -25.64
N PHE A 607 -22.08 3.76 -26.71
CA PHE A 607 -23.54 3.70 -26.78
C PHE A 607 -24.12 2.39 -26.25
N LEU A 608 -23.37 1.30 -26.31
CA LEU A 608 -23.80 0.00 -25.80
C LEU A 608 -23.35 -0.24 -24.37
N TRP A 609 -22.14 0.23 -24.05
CA TRP A 609 -21.53 0.14 -22.73
C TRP A 609 -20.34 1.13 -22.66
N PRO A 610 -19.98 1.62 -21.45
CA PRO A 610 -18.94 2.63 -21.31
C PRO A 610 -17.56 2.03 -21.62
N MET A 611 -16.75 2.75 -22.41
CA MET A 611 -15.38 2.33 -22.75
C MET A 611 -14.48 2.07 -21.53
N SER A 612 -14.82 2.61 -20.34
CA SER A 612 -14.11 2.29 -19.09
C SER A 612 -14.13 0.79 -18.75
N SER A 613 -15.11 0.04 -19.27
CA SER A 613 -15.19 -1.40 -19.06
C SER A 613 -14.06 -2.19 -19.75
N LEU A 614 -13.36 -1.58 -20.73
CA LEU A 614 -12.18 -2.14 -21.40
C LEU A 614 -10.85 -1.75 -20.73
N SER A 615 -10.88 -1.23 -19.49
CA SER A 615 -9.65 -0.94 -18.74
C SER A 615 -8.75 -2.17 -18.60
N VAL A 616 -9.35 -3.37 -18.59
CA VAL A 616 -8.66 -4.66 -18.62
C VAL A 616 -8.65 -5.30 -20.01
N ARG A 617 -7.47 -5.74 -20.47
CA ARG A 617 -7.28 -6.41 -21.76
C ARG A 617 -8.11 -7.70 -21.87
N PHE A 618 -9.04 -7.70 -22.82
CA PHE A 618 -9.74 -8.87 -23.29
C PHE A 618 -8.86 -9.63 -24.30
N ASN A 619 -8.22 -10.73 -23.89
CA ASN A 619 -7.40 -11.54 -24.80
C ASN A 619 -7.95 -12.96 -24.84
N THR A 620 -8.48 -13.40 -25.97
CA THR A 620 -8.95 -14.78 -26.18
C THR A 620 -8.02 -15.51 -27.13
N LEU A 621 -7.68 -16.76 -26.81
CA LEU A 621 -6.97 -17.63 -27.74
C LEU A 621 -7.95 -18.10 -28.82
N THR A 622 -7.62 -17.89 -30.09
CA THR A 622 -8.38 -18.44 -31.22
C THR A 622 -7.80 -19.79 -31.62
N ASN A 623 -8.66 -20.72 -32.05
CA ASN A 623 -8.22 -21.99 -32.63
C ASN A 623 -7.80 -21.74 -34.08
N SER A 624 -6.50 -21.81 -34.39
CA SER A 624 -5.96 -21.49 -35.72
C SER A 624 -6.24 -22.53 -36.82
N THR A 625 -7.32 -23.31 -36.72
CA THR A 625 -7.48 -24.55 -37.52
C THR A 625 -8.70 -24.60 -38.43
N ALA A 626 -9.47 -23.53 -38.64
CA ALA A 626 -10.72 -23.64 -39.42
C ALA A 626 -10.74 -23.02 -40.83
N TYR A 627 -9.79 -22.18 -41.25
CA TYR A 627 -9.78 -21.66 -42.64
C TYR A 627 -8.37 -21.55 -43.21
N GLN A 628 -7.85 -22.70 -43.64
CA GLN A 628 -6.72 -22.80 -44.55
C GLN A 628 -7.19 -23.61 -45.77
N TYR A 629 -8.04 -22.99 -46.60
CA TYR A 629 -8.24 -23.40 -47.99
C TYR A 629 -8.05 -22.16 -48.88
N ASP A 630 -7.30 -22.36 -49.96
CA ASP A 630 -6.90 -21.44 -51.03
C ASP A 630 -5.89 -20.33 -50.71
N ARG A 631 -4.73 -20.77 -50.20
CA ARG A 631 -3.45 -20.07 -50.44
C ARG A 631 -2.49 -20.97 -51.23
N TYR A 632 -2.91 -21.45 -52.39
CA TYR A 632 -2.01 -22.03 -53.40
C TYR A 632 -2.38 -21.51 -54.78
N THR A 633 -1.67 -20.47 -55.22
CA THR A 633 -0.96 -20.38 -56.51
C THR A 633 -0.64 -18.92 -56.83
N LEU A 634 0.42 -18.36 -56.22
CA LEU A 634 1.17 -17.29 -56.90
C LEU A 634 2.42 -17.92 -57.51
N ARG A 635 2.30 -18.12 -58.82
CA ARG A 635 3.32 -18.62 -59.74
C ARG A 635 4.57 -17.75 -59.66
N GLN A 636 5.72 -18.40 -59.46
CA GLN A 636 7.03 -17.81 -59.71
C GLN A 636 7.16 -17.42 -61.19
N SER A 637 7.38 -16.13 -61.46
CA SER A 637 8.13 -15.56 -62.60
C SER A 637 8.00 -14.04 -62.46
N VAL A 638 9.05 -13.21 -62.37
CA VAL A 638 10.08 -13.00 -63.39
C VAL A 638 11.28 -12.28 -62.72
N ILE A 639 12.49 -12.70 -63.12
CA ILE A 639 13.80 -12.12 -62.80
C ILE A 639 14.02 -10.78 -63.52
N LYS A 640 14.75 -9.85 -62.86
CA LYS A 640 15.65 -8.76 -63.37
C LYS A 640 15.38 -7.46 -62.59
N ASN A 641 16.32 -6.70 -62.02
CA ASN A 641 17.78 -6.67 -61.99
C ASN A 641 18.22 -5.91 -60.72
N SER A 642 19.36 -6.30 -60.15
CA SER A 642 20.18 -5.51 -59.20
C SER A 642 20.80 -4.28 -59.93
N PRO A 643 21.27 -3.21 -59.26
CA PRO A 643 22.52 -3.28 -58.48
C PRO A 643 22.50 -2.63 -57.08
N GLU A 644 23.34 -3.23 -56.24
CA GLU A 644 23.98 -2.82 -54.98
C GLU A 644 24.28 -1.31 -54.77
N PRO A 645 24.52 -0.88 -53.51
CA PRO A 645 25.93 -0.69 -53.14
C PRO A 645 26.30 -1.10 -51.69
N GLN A 646 27.36 -1.91 -51.61
CA GLN A 646 28.62 -1.74 -50.87
C GLN A 646 28.65 -1.04 -49.49
N TYR A 647 29.20 -1.79 -48.52
CA TYR A 647 29.75 -1.33 -47.24
C TYR A 647 31.08 -0.55 -47.42
N LEU A 648 31.29 0.56 -46.68
CA LEU A 648 32.43 0.77 -45.75
C LEU A 648 32.56 2.21 -45.18
N SER A 649 32.68 2.26 -43.85
CA SER A 649 33.61 2.98 -42.94
C SER A 649 34.07 4.46 -43.12
N ALA A 650 34.04 5.14 -41.97
CA ALA A 650 34.98 6.12 -41.41
C ALA A 650 35.12 7.55 -42.00
N SER A 651 34.89 8.53 -41.10
CA SER A 651 35.35 9.93 -41.12
C SER A 651 36.88 10.04 -41.30
N PRO A 652 37.46 11.18 -41.76
CA PRO A 652 37.58 12.38 -40.92
C PRO A 652 37.59 13.77 -41.63
N VAL A 653 37.25 14.81 -40.86
CA VAL A 653 37.87 16.16 -40.76
C VAL A 653 38.34 16.89 -42.04
N ARG A 654 37.79 18.09 -42.34
CA ARG A 654 38.40 19.45 -42.16
C ARG A 654 37.67 20.52 -43.00
N SER A 655 37.39 21.68 -42.36
CA SER A 655 37.47 23.10 -42.81
C SER A 655 37.22 23.44 -44.31
N SER A 656 36.58 24.53 -44.74
CA SER A 656 36.20 25.84 -44.17
C SER A 656 35.90 26.80 -45.35
N TYR A 657 35.21 27.91 -45.08
CA TYR A 657 35.18 29.18 -45.84
C TYR A 657 34.32 29.24 -47.13
N PHE A 658 33.62 30.32 -47.55
CA PHE A 658 33.45 31.76 -47.21
C PHE A 658 31.99 32.13 -47.64
N ASN A 659 31.12 32.81 -46.86
CA ASN A 659 30.90 34.28 -46.74
C ASN A 659 30.60 34.98 -48.10
N ASN A 660 29.67 35.93 -48.30
CA ASN A 660 29.07 37.03 -47.52
C ASN A 660 27.76 37.50 -48.20
N SER A 661 26.78 38.13 -47.55
CA SER A 661 26.71 39.58 -47.20
C SER A 661 25.22 39.88 -46.89
N LYS A 662 24.73 40.86 -46.14
CA LYS A 662 25.13 42.01 -45.29
C LYS A 662 23.82 42.34 -44.53
N VAL A 663 23.76 42.70 -43.25
CA VAL A 663 23.84 44.07 -42.69
C VAL A 663 23.67 43.94 -41.17
N SER A 664 24.44 44.73 -40.40
CA SER A 664 24.35 44.99 -38.94
C SER A 664 24.18 46.53 -38.77
N PRO A 665 23.88 47.14 -37.60
CA PRO A 665 24.58 46.91 -36.32
C PRO A 665 23.73 47.06 -35.02
N SER A 666 24.27 46.56 -33.91
CA SER A 666 24.03 47.16 -32.59
C SER A 666 25.26 46.96 -31.70
N THR A 667 25.54 47.94 -30.85
CA THR A 667 26.55 47.85 -29.79
C THR A 667 26.00 48.48 -28.52
N PHE A 668 26.39 47.86 -27.40
CA PHE A 668 26.44 48.31 -26.00
C PHE A 668 25.38 47.83 -24.98
N ALA A 669 25.98 47.23 -23.94
CA ALA A 669 25.64 47.20 -22.51
C ALA A 669 24.98 45.93 -21.89
N GLU A 670 25.83 45.23 -21.13
CA GLU A 670 25.67 44.40 -19.92
C GLU A 670 24.32 44.41 -19.18
N LEU A 671 23.81 43.24 -18.76
CA LEU A 671 23.99 42.67 -17.41
C LEU A 671 23.00 41.50 -17.14
N SER A 672 23.45 40.50 -16.38
CA SER A 672 22.67 39.54 -15.57
C SER A 672 22.35 38.16 -16.17
N GLU A 673 23.24 37.22 -15.88
CA GLU A 673 23.05 35.77 -15.95
C GLU A 673 22.00 35.29 -14.93
N THR A 674 20.90 34.68 -15.39
CA THR A 674 20.13 33.62 -14.67
C THR A 674 18.93 33.07 -15.46
N THR A 675 18.86 33.28 -16.79
CA THR A 675 17.71 32.82 -17.62
C THR A 675 18.09 31.86 -18.75
N ALA A 676 19.33 31.37 -18.79
CA ALA A 676 19.84 30.55 -19.90
C ALA A 676 19.47 29.04 -19.84
N VAL A 677 19.04 28.51 -18.68
CA VAL A 677 18.65 27.08 -18.55
C VAL A 677 17.16 26.85 -18.86
N GLN A 678 16.30 27.83 -18.60
CA GLN A 678 14.87 27.76 -18.93
C GLN A 678 14.57 27.91 -20.43
N SER A 679 15.40 28.64 -21.18
CA SER A 679 15.16 28.92 -22.61
C SER A 679 15.61 27.81 -23.56
N ARG A 680 16.48 26.89 -23.12
CA ARG A 680 16.88 25.69 -23.89
C ARG A 680 15.84 24.57 -23.78
N ILE A 681 15.22 24.40 -22.61
CA ILE A 681 14.13 23.43 -22.40
C ILE A 681 12.87 23.87 -23.17
N ARG A 682 12.58 25.18 -23.21
CA ARG A 682 11.45 25.71 -23.98
C ARG A 682 11.64 25.61 -25.50
N ARG A 683 12.88 25.70 -26.01
CA ARG A 683 13.19 25.52 -27.44
C ARG A 683 13.10 24.06 -27.88
N TYR A 684 13.54 23.11 -27.05
CA TYR A 684 13.33 21.67 -27.32
C TYR A 684 11.84 21.27 -27.29
N LEU A 685 11.05 21.91 -26.42
CA LEU A 685 9.60 21.73 -26.38
C LEU A 685 8.88 22.40 -27.57
N CYS A 686 9.35 23.54 -28.07
CA CYS A 686 8.77 24.20 -29.25
C CYS A 686 9.14 23.50 -30.57
N ASP A 687 10.34 22.92 -30.71
CA ASP A 687 10.72 22.15 -31.92
C ASP A 687 10.01 20.80 -32.00
N LEU A 688 9.61 20.20 -30.86
CA LEU A 688 8.68 19.06 -30.85
C LEU A 688 7.22 19.47 -31.13
N TYR A 689 6.85 20.73 -30.90
CA TYR A 689 5.48 21.24 -31.10
C TYR A 689 5.21 21.79 -32.50
N CYS A 690 6.24 22.10 -33.31
CA CYS A 690 6.08 22.79 -34.60
C CYS A 690 6.36 21.96 -35.86
N ARG A 691 6.61 20.64 -35.77
CA ARG A 691 6.96 19.83 -36.95
C ARG A 691 5.85 18.88 -37.43
N LYS A 692 4.76 19.48 -37.91
CA LYS A 692 3.96 19.12 -39.12
C LYS A 692 2.56 19.76 -39.02
N ARG A 693 2.46 21.07 -39.28
CA ARG A 693 1.26 21.60 -39.96
C ARG A 693 1.47 21.34 -41.45
N VAL A 694 0.86 20.28 -41.95
CA VAL A 694 0.60 20.14 -43.39
C VAL A 694 -0.80 20.73 -43.58
N THR A 695 -0.90 21.73 -44.45
CA THR A 695 -2.16 22.31 -44.94
C THR A 695 -3.12 21.21 -45.42
N PRO A 696 -4.44 21.35 -45.24
CA PRO A 696 -5.40 20.33 -45.62
C PRO A 696 -5.58 20.35 -47.14
N THR A 697 -4.73 19.64 -47.88
CA THR A 697 -5.14 19.12 -49.18
C THR A 697 -6.10 17.98 -48.90
N VAL A 698 -7.34 18.12 -49.40
CA VAL A 698 -8.38 17.09 -49.47
C VAL A 698 -7.77 15.84 -50.12
N GLN A 699 -7.21 14.95 -49.31
CA GLN A 699 -6.88 13.59 -49.71
C GLN A 699 -8.00 12.73 -49.16
N LYS A 700 -8.80 12.16 -50.07
CA LYS A 700 -9.71 11.05 -49.78
C LYS A 700 -9.01 10.09 -48.85
N ALA A 701 -9.54 9.93 -47.64
CA ALA A 701 -9.11 8.91 -46.71
C ALA A 701 -9.20 7.57 -47.45
N GLN A 702 -8.06 6.89 -47.63
CA GLN A 702 -8.09 5.48 -47.98
C GLN A 702 -8.76 4.75 -46.80
N PRO A 703 -9.81 3.95 -47.04
CA PRO A 703 -10.48 3.24 -45.97
C PRO A 703 -9.49 2.27 -45.30
N PRO A 704 -9.53 2.12 -43.97
CA PRO A 704 -8.69 1.15 -43.28
C PRO A 704 -9.01 -0.25 -43.80
N ILE A 705 -8.02 -0.90 -44.41
CA ILE A 705 -8.09 -2.30 -44.81
C ILE A 705 -8.25 -3.12 -43.52
N GLY A 706 -9.49 -3.50 -43.18
CA GLY A 706 -9.78 -4.45 -42.08
C GLY A 706 -10.90 -4.09 -41.09
N GLY A 707 -11.65 -3.01 -41.26
CA GLY A 707 -12.86 -2.69 -40.47
C GLY A 707 -14.11 -2.78 -41.34
N LEU A 708 -15.11 -3.58 -40.95
CA LEU A 708 -16.39 -3.85 -41.67
C LEU A 708 -16.31 -4.36 -43.15
N CYS A 709 -15.15 -4.38 -43.81
CA CYS A 709 -15.08 -4.88 -45.20
C CYS A 709 -14.89 -6.40 -45.30
N SER A 710 -14.47 -7.07 -44.23
CA SER A 710 -14.32 -8.53 -44.16
C SER A 710 -14.59 -9.04 -42.73
N ARG A 711 -15.81 -9.50 -42.44
CA ARG A 711 -16.20 -10.01 -41.11
C ARG A 711 -16.10 -11.53 -41.09
N THR A 712 -15.24 -12.09 -40.24
CA THR A 712 -15.08 -13.55 -40.06
C THR A 712 -15.91 -14.06 -38.90
N ALA A 713 -16.30 -15.34 -38.91
CA ALA A 713 -16.98 -15.99 -37.79
C ALA A 713 -16.20 -15.87 -36.47
N GLU A 714 -14.86 -15.88 -36.54
CA GLU A 714 -13.99 -15.67 -35.39
C GLU A 714 -14.15 -14.27 -34.77
N SER A 715 -14.12 -13.22 -35.60
CA SER A 715 -14.30 -11.83 -35.14
C SER A 715 -15.70 -11.63 -34.51
N HIS A 716 -16.72 -12.28 -35.07
CA HIS A 716 -18.09 -12.24 -34.57
C HIS A 716 -18.25 -12.94 -33.21
N SER A 717 -17.59 -14.09 -33.04
CA SER A 717 -17.58 -14.83 -31.77
C SER A 717 -16.86 -14.05 -30.66
N ILE A 718 -15.79 -13.32 -30.99
CA ILE A 718 -15.08 -12.44 -30.04
C ILE A 718 -15.97 -11.26 -29.62
N LEU A 719 -16.62 -10.59 -30.58
CA LEU A 719 -17.56 -9.51 -30.30
C LEU A 719 -18.68 -9.97 -29.38
N GLN A 720 -19.32 -11.11 -29.70
CA GLN A 720 -20.40 -11.64 -28.89
C GLN A 720 -19.93 -11.96 -27.47
N LEU A 721 -18.73 -12.54 -27.30
CA LEU A 721 -18.17 -12.82 -25.98
C LEU A 721 -17.87 -11.54 -25.18
N MET A 722 -17.39 -10.48 -25.84
CA MET A 722 -17.18 -9.17 -25.21
C MET A 722 -18.52 -8.56 -24.79
N ASN A 723 -19.54 -8.60 -25.63
CA ASN A 723 -20.88 -8.12 -25.30
C ASN A 723 -21.51 -8.91 -24.15
N ILE A 724 -21.32 -10.24 -24.10
CA ILE A 724 -21.74 -11.05 -22.94
C ILE A 724 -21.08 -10.53 -21.67
N ALA A 725 -19.79 -10.19 -21.68
CA ALA A 725 -19.08 -9.71 -20.50
C ALA A 725 -19.48 -8.27 -20.07
N MET A 726 -19.72 -7.38 -21.04
CA MET A 726 -19.89 -5.93 -20.79
C MET A 726 -21.35 -5.50 -20.64
N MET A 727 -22.27 -6.08 -21.42
CA MET A 727 -23.70 -5.74 -21.36
C MET A 727 -24.41 -6.39 -20.15
N THR A 728 -23.77 -7.38 -19.50
CA THR A 728 -24.27 -8.03 -18.28
C THR A 728 -23.86 -7.35 -17.00
N ASP A 729 -23.06 -6.28 -17.08
CA ASP A 729 -22.88 -5.38 -15.95
C ASP A 729 -24.25 -4.81 -15.52
N PRO A 730 -24.66 -4.92 -14.24
CA PRO A 730 -26.00 -4.54 -13.81
C PRO A 730 -26.41 -3.11 -14.18
N TRP A 731 -25.47 -2.15 -14.13
CA TRP A 731 -25.74 -0.77 -14.51
C TRP A 731 -25.96 -0.63 -16.02
N ASN A 732 -25.10 -1.24 -16.84
CA ASN A 732 -25.28 -1.27 -18.29
C ASN A 732 -26.55 -2.02 -18.71
N PHE A 733 -26.84 -3.14 -18.04
CA PHE A 733 -28.03 -3.94 -18.30
C PHE A 733 -29.31 -3.13 -18.01
N PHE A 734 -29.33 -2.40 -16.89
CA PHE A 734 -30.41 -1.47 -16.56
C PHE A 734 -30.56 -0.39 -17.64
N TRP A 735 -29.45 0.19 -18.09
CA TRP A 735 -29.47 1.20 -19.14
C TRP A 735 -30.01 0.66 -20.48
N LEU A 736 -29.56 -0.51 -20.92
CA LEU A 736 -29.98 -1.17 -22.16
C LEU A 736 -31.42 -1.68 -22.12
N ARG A 737 -31.91 -2.14 -20.96
CA ARG A 737 -33.23 -2.79 -20.83
C ARG A 737 -34.33 -1.89 -20.29
N VAL A 738 -34.00 -0.92 -19.45
CA VAL A 738 -35.00 -0.05 -18.81
C VAL A 738 -35.11 1.28 -19.55
N LEU A 739 -33.98 1.96 -19.81
CA LEU A 739 -34.01 3.21 -20.57
C LEU A 739 -34.15 2.96 -22.07
N GLY A 740 -33.42 1.96 -22.59
CA GLY A 740 -33.46 1.58 -24.00
C GLY A 740 -32.65 2.55 -24.87
N ILE A 741 -31.91 2.00 -25.82
CA ILE A 741 -31.18 2.75 -26.86
C ILE A 741 -31.72 2.33 -28.22
N GLN A 742 -31.80 3.28 -29.15
CA GLN A 742 -32.21 2.98 -30.52
C GLN A 742 -31.08 2.26 -31.26
N LEU A 743 -31.38 1.10 -31.82
CA LEU A 743 -30.46 0.28 -32.60
C LEU A 743 -30.96 0.18 -34.04
N TYR A 744 -30.03 0.18 -34.99
CA TYR A 744 -30.30 0.19 -36.42
C TYR A 744 -29.67 -1.04 -37.07
N LEU A 745 -30.46 -1.76 -37.87
CA LEU A 745 -30.02 -2.91 -38.65
C LEU A 745 -29.59 -2.44 -40.04
N TYR A 746 -28.32 -2.64 -40.37
CA TYR A 746 -27.75 -2.31 -41.67
C TYR A 746 -27.37 -3.56 -42.45
N ARG A 747 -27.57 -3.53 -43.77
CA ARG A 747 -26.99 -4.47 -44.73
C ARG A 747 -25.77 -3.83 -45.37
N ILE A 748 -24.62 -4.47 -45.26
CA ILE A 748 -23.37 -3.97 -45.84
C ILE A 748 -23.15 -4.68 -47.17
N HIS A 749 -22.90 -3.88 -48.21
CA HIS A 749 -22.54 -4.35 -49.53
C HIS A 749 -21.01 -4.38 -49.65
N PRO A 750 -20.43 -5.44 -50.23
CA PRO A 750 -18.99 -5.45 -50.48
C PRO A 750 -18.63 -4.34 -51.46
N THR A 751 -17.63 -3.54 -51.12
CA THR A 751 -17.09 -2.50 -52.01
C THR A 751 -16.64 -3.15 -53.33
N ARG A 752 -17.31 -2.82 -54.43
CA ARG A 752 -16.93 -3.25 -55.78
C ARG A 752 -15.67 -2.50 -56.17
N SER A 753 -14.51 -3.16 -56.11
CA SER A 753 -13.25 -2.51 -56.49
C SER A 753 -13.33 -2.11 -57.98
N MET A 754 -13.17 -0.82 -58.26
CA MET A 754 -13.08 -0.25 -59.61
C MET A 754 -11.72 -0.56 -60.23
N THR A 755 -11.46 -1.84 -60.50
CA THR A 755 -10.48 -2.26 -61.49
C THR A 755 -11.23 -3.14 -62.48
N LYS A 756 -11.47 -2.58 -63.67
CA LYS A 756 -11.94 -3.34 -64.83
C LYS A 756 -10.99 -4.50 -65.08
N ASP A 757 -11.59 -5.60 -65.50
CA ASP A 757 -11.00 -6.80 -66.07
C ASP A 757 -10.33 -7.74 -65.05
N VAL A 758 -11.11 -8.71 -64.58
CA VAL A 758 -10.92 -10.16 -64.78
C VAL A 758 -12.01 -10.87 -63.97
N ASP A 759 -12.75 -11.76 -64.63
CA ASP A 759 -13.68 -12.69 -63.99
C ASP A 759 -12.92 -13.51 -62.92
N ASP A 760 -13.22 -13.28 -61.65
CA ASP A 760 -12.86 -14.22 -60.60
C ASP A 760 -14.00 -14.36 -59.58
N SER A 761 -14.52 -15.57 -59.57
CA SER A 761 -15.58 -16.08 -58.71
C SER A 761 -15.14 -16.09 -57.25
N GLY A 762 -15.56 -15.06 -56.53
CA GLY A 762 -15.44 -14.96 -55.08
C GLY A 762 -16.33 -13.83 -54.56
N SER A 763 -17.64 -13.91 -54.78
CA SER A 763 -18.59 -12.93 -54.26
C SER A 763 -18.53 -12.91 -52.73
N LEU A 764 -17.89 -11.88 -52.16
CA LEU A 764 -18.13 -11.51 -50.76
C LEU A 764 -19.65 -11.34 -50.61
N LEU A 765 -20.29 -12.17 -49.80
CA LEU A 765 -21.72 -12.09 -49.57
C LEU A 765 -22.04 -10.85 -48.75
N SER A 766 -23.08 -10.10 -49.14
CA SER A 766 -23.64 -9.02 -48.31
C SER A 766 -24.06 -9.58 -46.96
N TYR A 767 -23.74 -8.89 -45.86
CA TYR A 767 -24.04 -9.35 -44.51
C TYR A 767 -24.70 -8.24 -43.69
N ALA A 768 -25.48 -8.62 -42.66
CA ALA A 768 -26.17 -7.66 -41.80
C ALA A 768 -25.38 -7.37 -40.51
N VAL A 769 -25.48 -6.14 -40.01
CA VAL A 769 -24.86 -5.66 -38.76
C VAL A 769 -25.84 -4.78 -38.02
N ILE A 770 -25.81 -4.84 -36.68
CA ILE A 770 -26.56 -3.92 -35.82
C ILE A 770 -25.61 -2.88 -35.24
N LEU A 771 -25.90 -1.61 -35.45
CA LEU A 771 -25.12 -0.48 -34.95
C LEU A 771 -26.03 0.53 -34.22
N PRO A 772 -25.54 1.23 -33.20
CA PRO A 772 -26.29 2.27 -32.49
C PRO A 772 -26.27 3.64 -33.22
N TYR A 773 -25.71 3.72 -34.42
CA TYR A 773 -25.55 4.98 -35.14
C TYR A 773 -26.71 5.22 -36.11
N PRO A 774 -27.33 6.41 -36.10
CA PRO A 774 -28.27 6.81 -37.13
C PRO A 774 -27.56 6.94 -38.49
N LYS A 775 -28.33 6.94 -39.58
CA LYS A 775 -27.80 6.97 -40.96
C LYS A 775 -26.84 8.14 -41.21
N GLU A 776 -27.11 9.26 -40.56
CA GLU A 776 -26.34 10.51 -40.67
C GLU A 776 -24.93 10.41 -40.06
N GLU A 777 -24.73 9.54 -39.06
CA GLU A 777 -23.45 9.37 -38.36
C GLU A 777 -22.61 8.19 -38.88
N MET A 778 -23.17 7.36 -39.77
CA MET A 778 -22.51 6.15 -40.28
C MET A 778 -21.22 6.45 -41.04
N GLU A 779 -21.22 7.45 -41.92
CA GLU A 779 -20.06 7.82 -42.73
C GLU A 779 -18.92 8.38 -41.86
N GLU A 780 -19.24 9.20 -40.86
CA GLU A 780 -18.26 9.78 -39.93
C GLU A 780 -17.63 8.72 -39.02
N ARG A 781 -18.42 7.75 -38.53
CA ARG A 781 -18.00 6.80 -37.50
C ARG A 781 -17.38 5.52 -38.04
N THR A 782 -17.77 5.08 -39.24
CA THR A 782 -17.30 3.82 -39.83
C THR A 782 -16.43 4.01 -41.07
N GLY A 783 -16.43 5.21 -41.67
CA GLY A 783 -15.74 5.48 -42.93
C GLY A 783 -16.36 4.79 -44.15
N LEU A 784 -17.53 4.17 -44.01
CA LEU A 784 -18.30 3.56 -45.10
C LEU A 784 -19.04 4.64 -45.90
N SER A 785 -19.00 4.56 -47.23
CA SER A 785 -19.72 5.49 -48.09
C SER A 785 -21.22 5.17 -48.13
N PHE A 786 -22.05 6.15 -48.49
CA PHE A 786 -23.51 5.99 -48.56
C PHE A 786 -23.98 4.83 -49.47
N ASP A 787 -23.16 4.42 -50.45
CA ASP A 787 -23.45 3.34 -51.38
C ASP A 787 -23.12 1.95 -50.80
N ASP A 788 -22.33 1.89 -49.72
CA ASP A 788 -21.82 0.63 -49.14
C ASP A 788 -22.76 0.03 -48.09
N PHE A 789 -23.81 0.76 -47.66
CA PHE A 789 -24.73 0.30 -46.62
C PHE A 789 -26.20 0.67 -46.88
N GLN A 790 -27.11 -0.22 -46.48
CA GLN A 790 -28.55 -0.01 -46.55
C GLN A 790 -29.19 -0.21 -45.17
N LEU A 791 -29.94 0.78 -44.68
CA LEU A 791 -30.75 0.64 -43.47
C LEU A 791 -31.94 -0.28 -43.76
N LEU A 792 -32.06 -1.37 -43.01
CA LEU A 792 -33.15 -2.34 -43.13
C LEU A 792 -34.28 -2.06 -42.13
N ASP A 793 -33.93 -1.83 -40.86
CA ASP A 793 -34.90 -1.65 -39.78
C ASP A 793 -34.28 -0.91 -38.58
N SER A 794 -35.11 -0.46 -37.63
CA SER A 794 -34.66 0.11 -36.36
C SER A 794 -35.56 -0.31 -35.19
N ALA A 795 -34.96 -0.64 -34.06
CA ALA A 795 -35.67 -1.09 -32.87
C ALA A 795 -34.98 -0.60 -31.58
N SER A 796 -35.75 -0.48 -30.50
CA SER A 796 -35.18 -0.20 -29.19
C SER A 796 -34.52 -1.46 -28.60
N SER A 797 -33.37 -1.29 -27.94
CA SER A 797 -32.68 -2.37 -27.21
C SER A 797 -33.55 -3.04 -26.14
N ARG A 798 -34.57 -2.35 -25.63
CA ARG A 798 -35.53 -2.92 -24.67
C ARG A 798 -36.30 -4.08 -25.26
N ASP A 799 -36.74 -3.91 -26.51
CA ASP A 799 -37.71 -4.80 -27.17
C ASP A 799 -37.02 -5.92 -27.97
N LEU A 800 -35.69 -5.85 -28.12
CA LEU A 800 -34.87 -6.87 -28.78
C LEU A 800 -34.54 -8.06 -27.85
N PRO A 801 -34.57 -9.32 -28.32
CA PRO A 801 -34.13 -10.47 -27.54
C PRO A 801 -32.64 -10.36 -27.24
N MET A 802 -32.23 -10.91 -26.10
CA MET A 802 -30.85 -10.80 -25.64
C MET A 802 -29.84 -11.37 -26.65
N SER A 803 -30.20 -12.42 -27.37
CA SER A 803 -29.32 -13.02 -28.37
C SER A 803 -29.02 -12.12 -29.56
N VAL A 804 -29.99 -11.33 -30.02
CA VAL A 804 -29.80 -10.33 -31.08
C VAL A 804 -29.02 -9.13 -30.54
N LEU A 805 -29.32 -8.70 -29.31
CA LEU A 805 -28.61 -7.60 -28.66
C LEU A 805 -27.11 -7.90 -28.47
N LEU A 806 -26.76 -9.14 -28.14
CA LEU A 806 -25.36 -9.57 -27.96
C LEU A 806 -24.53 -9.54 -29.25
N GLN A 807 -25.17 -9.45 -30.42
CA GLN A 807 -24.50 -9.38 -31.73
C GLN A 807 -24.28 -7.93 -32.22
N CYS A 808 -24.70 -6.93 -31.43
CA CYS A 808 -24.53 -5.53 -31.77
C CYS A 808 -23.06 -5.09 -31.72
N GLY A 809 -22.62 -4.33 -32.72
CA GLY A 809 -21.27 -3.75 -32.82
C GLY A 809 -20.43 -4.20 -34.00
#